data_AF-T0KKC8-F1
#
_entry.id   AF-T0KKC8-F1
#
_cell.length_a   1.000
_cell.length_b   1.000
_cell.length_c   1.000
_cell.angle_alpha   90.00
_cell.angle_beta   90.00
_cell.angle_gamma   90.00
#
_symmetry.space_group_name_H-M   'P 1'
#
loop_
_entity.id
_entity.type
_entity.pdbx_description
1 polymer ?
#
loop_
_entity_poly.entity_id
_entity_poly.type
_entity_poly.pdbx_seq_one_letter_code
_entity_poly.pdbx_strand_id
1 'polypeptide(L)'
;MGDPIAIVGLSARLPGDGDTPERFFESLLAGRSARTEVPSERYNANAFWHPDAERSGATRVRHGHFLKGSIKAFDAPFFSITPTEAKSIDPQQRGMLECVYKALENAGIPLDAVAGSQTGVYVGCFTADYNDHIAKDLDIPNKYSALGTVASMLSNRVSWFFDFKGPSVTVDTACSSSLVAVHEACMSLKLREVSMAVVGGCNLILTPEMTLKLDAAGVLGPDGKSYSFDHRANGYARGEGFGALVLKRVSDAIRDGDVIRAVIRNSSTNQDGRSPGITQPTKAGQVALIRHVYSRAGLDPSLTRFAEAHGTGTPVGDPIEASALAEIFAAHRTPADPLYVGALKSNVGHLEGAAGVAAVIKGILTLESGIIPGNIWHEKRNPKILDSWNLKFPTEPTEWPQRGLRRMSINSFGVGGSNAHVVMDDALHFLKRHRLVGNHRTEAVPRIPARFRPVNGVKANGINGINGTHRAHGRHRQDSGVNMGDVEAESNDVSPRIFVFSANDPDAVSRLKTLYKDHLASQDTDETASLRYIRDLSYTLASRRTQHAWRYFSIASSSHQLQKTLEDTSKPTRVKSQPRLGFVFTGQGAQWAAMGMDLMVYRAFQESLLAADRYLSDLGCNWSLTFELSKTKTSSRIDDPEFCQPICTALQVAMERLPLHMPQVHFPEKQPGRSPTTAED
;
A
#
# COMPACT_ATOMS: atom_id res chain seq x y z
N MET A 1 1.04 -15.52 19.21
CA MET A 1 2.01 -15.92 18.17
C MET A 1 1.39 -16.49 16.88
N GLY A 2 0.19 -17.10 16.91
CA GLY A 2 -0.41 -17.76 15.74
C GLY A 2 -1.17 -16.87 14.76
N ASP A 3 -1.36 -15.58 15.05
CA ASP A 3 -2.07 -14.65 14.17
C ASP A 3 -1.12 -14.14 13.06
N PRO A 4 -1.41 -14.40 11.77
CA PRO A 4 -0.60 -13.92 10.66
C PRO A 4 -0.62 -12.39 10.54
N ILE A 5 0.30 -11.86 9.74
CA ILE A 5 0.43 -10.41 9.57
C ILE A 5 -0.17 -10.00 8.22
N ALA A 6 -1.16 -9.12 8.25
CA ALA A 6 -1.72 -8.46 7.09
C ALA A 6 -0.83 -7.29 6.66
N ILE A 7 -0.58 -7.20 5.36
CA ILE A 7 -0.10 -5.96 4.74
C ILE A 7 -1.36 -5.18 4.31
N VAL A 8 -1.56 -3.99 4.87
CA VAL A 8 -2.78 -3.19 4.65
C VAL A 8 -2.54 -1.95 3.78
N GLY A 9 -1.28 -1.51 3.64
CA GLY A 9 -0.91 -0.42 2.75
C GLY A 9 0.51 -0.56 2.23
N LEU A 10 0.78 0.05 1.09
CA LEU A 10 2.12 0.14 0.52
C LEU A 10 2.32 1.40 -0.30
N SER A 11 3.59 1.76 -0.50
CA SER A 11 4.03 2.79 -1.42
C SER A 11 5.42 2.45 -1.93
N ALA A 12 5.75 2.87 -3.15
CA ALA A 12 7.08 2.73 -3.71
C ALA A 12 7.38 3.89 -4.66
N ARG A 13 8.65 4.28 -4.70
CA ARG A 13 9.23 5.10 -5.77
C ARG A 13 10.49 4.39 -6.22
N LEU A 14 10.42 3.82 -7.41
CA LEU A 14 11.40 2.91 -8.01
C LEU A 14 11.88 3.46 -9.37
N PRO A 15 13.00 2.95 -9.89
CA PRO A 15 13.59 3.40 -11.16
C PRO A 15 12.64 3.23 -12.35
N GLY A 16 12.94 3.97 -13.42
CA GLY A 16 12.18 3.86 -14.67
C GLY A 16 10.76 4.41 -14.49
N ASP A 17 9.75 3.59 -14.80
CA ASP A 17 8.34 3.98 -14.72
C ASP A 17 7.71 3.66 -13.35
N GLY A 18 8.52 3.38 -12.32
CA GLY A 18 8.05 2.94 -11.00
C GLY A 18 7.76 4.06 -9.99
N ASP A 19 7.21 5.19 -10.40
CA ASP A 19 6.86 6.30 -9.47
C ASP A 19 5.66 5.99 -8.56
N THR A 20 4.87 4.95 -8.90
CA THR A 20 3.89 4.30 -8.02
C THR A 20 4.01 2.77 -8.08
N PRO A 21 3.50 2.02 -7.09
CA PRO A 21 3.47 0.55 -7.13
C PRO A 21 2.79 -0.01 -8.38
N GLU A 22 1.67 0.59 -8.81
CA GLU A 22 0.91 0.15 -9.97
C GLU A 22 1.71 0.33 -11.27
N ARG A 23 2.29 1.51 -11.50
CA ARG A 23 3.11 1.77 -12.69
C ARG A 23 4.40 0.95 -12.70
N PHE A 24 4.98 0.69 -11.53
CA PHE A 24 6.07 -0.26 -11.37
C PHE A 24 5.66 -1.65 -11.87
N PHE A 25 4.53 -2.18 -11.40
CA PHE A 25 4.07 -3.51 -11.80
C PHE A 25 3.73 -3.59 -13.29
N GLU A 26 3.08 -2.56 -13.85
CA GLU A 26 2.88 -2.47 -15.29
C GLU A 26 4.20 -2.50 -16.07
N SER A 27 5.24 -1.85 -15.54
CA SER A 27 6.59 -1.89 -16.11
C SER A 27 7.20 -3.29 -16.09
N LEU A 28 7.00 -4.04 -14.99
CA LEU A 28 7.44 -5.43 -14.89
C LEU A 28 6.71 -6.34 -15.88
N LEU A 29 5.38 -6.20 -16.00
CA LEU A 29 4.59 -6.96 -16.97
C LEU A 29 4.98 -6.64 -18.41
N ALA A 30 5.34 -5.39 -18.69
CA ALA A 30 5.83 -4.97 -19.99
C ALA A 30 7.27 -5.43 -20.29
N GLY A 31 7.95 -6.10 -19.36
CA GLY A 31 9.35 -6.51 -19.53
C GLY A 31 10.32 -5.32 -19.69
N ARG A 32 10.01 -4.16 -19.10
CA ARG A 32 10.84 -2.96 -19.23
C ARG A 32 12.03 -3.00 -18.26
N SER A 33 13.15 -2.46 -18.74
CA SER A 33 14.37 -2.21 -17.98
C SER A 33 14.47 -0.73 -17.60
N ALA A 34 14.79 -0.43 -16.35
CA ALA A 34 15.03 0.91 -15.85
C ALA A 34 16.51 1.34 -15.92
N ARG A 35 17.35 0.53 -16.56
CA ARG A 35 18.78 0.81 -16.75
C ARG A 35 19.01 2.10 -17.52
N THR A 36 19.80 3.01 -16.97
CA THR A 36 20.30 4.22 -17.62
C THR A 36 21.79 4.38 -17.35
N GLU A 37 22.43 5.32 -18.05
CA GLU A 37 23.71 5.86 -17.58
C GLU A 37 23.54 6.58 -16.24
N VAL A 38 24.63 6.76 -15.49
CA VAL A 38 24.63 7.61 -14.29
C VAL A 38 24.19 9.03 -14.67
N PRO A 39 23.11 9.58 -14.09
CA PRO A 39 22.69 10.95 -14.39
C PRO A 39 23.77 11.96 -14.02
N SER A 40 24.01 12.94 -14.88
CA SER A 40 25.01 14.01 -14.66
C SER A 40 24.74 14.84 -13.40
N GLU A 41 23.48 14.85 -12.94
CA GLU A 41 23.04 15.48 -11.69
C GLU A 41 23.47 14.71 -10.42
N ARG A 42 23.98 13.47 -10.54
CA ARG A 42 24.59 12.72 -9.41
C ARG A 42 26.08 13.04 -9.32
N TYR A 43 26.85 12.60 -10.31
CA TYR A 43 28.29 12.84 -10.43
C TYR A 43 28.77 12.61 -11.87
N ASN A 44 29.97 13.10 -12.20
CA ASN A 44 30.59 12.87 -13.50
C ASN A 44 31.15 11.43 -13.59
N ALA A 45 30.35 10.47 -14.05
CA ALA A 45 30.77 9.08 -14.15
C ALA A 45 31.96 8.84 -15.10
N ASN A 46 32.14 9.67 -16.13
CA ASN A 46 33.27 9.54 -17.06
C ASN A 46 34.61 9.82 -16.39
N ALA A 47 34.65 10.67 -15.34
CA ALA A 47 35.87 10.96 -14.60
C ALA A 47 36.40 9.77 -13.79
N PHE A 48 35.53 8.81 -13.47
CA PHE A 48 35.85 7.63 -12.67
C PHE A 48 35.89 6.35 -13.50
N TRP A 49 35.61 6.42 -14.80
CA TRP A 49 35.55 5.20 -15.59
C TRP A 49 36.92 4.75 -16.08
N HIS A 50 37.18 3.44 -15.97
CA HIS A 50 38.32 2.80 -16.61
C HIS A 50 38.01 1.32 -16.91
N PRO A 51 38.52 0.75 -18.02
CA PRO A 51 38.26 -0.66 -18.35
C PRO A 51 39.04 -1.65 -17.48
N ASP A 52 40.20 -1.24 -16.94
CA ASP A 52 40.99 -2.07 -16.02
C ASP A 52 40.34 -2.13 -14.63
N ALA A 53 40.00 -3.34 -14.18
CA ALA A 53 39.37 -3.61 -12.89
C ALA A 53 40.30 -3.35 -11.70
N GLU A 54 41.62 -3.46 -11.91
CA GLU A 54 42.62 -3.33 -10.85
C GLU A 54 43.05 -1.87 -10.63
N ARG A 55 42.59 -0.95 -11.49
CA ARG A 55 42.91 0.47 -11.37
C ARG A 55 42.20 1.08 -10.16
N SER A 56 42.98 1.39 -9.13
CA SER A 56 42.48 2.13 -7.96
C SER A 56 41.83 3.46 -8.34
N GLY A 57 40.72 3.78 -7.67
CA GLY A 57 39.96 5.02 -7.89
C GLY A 57 39.15 5.04 -9.19
N ALA A 58 39.05 3.92 -9.90
CA ALA A 58 38.22 3.79 -11.10
C ALA A 58 37.18 2.67 -10.97
N THR A 59 36.16 2.72 -11.85
CA THR A 59 35.16 1.68 -12.02
C THR A 59 34.93 1.38 -13.50
N ARG A 60 34.59 0.13 -13.80
CA ARG A 60 34.15 -0.33 -15.12
C ARG A 60 32.67 -0.03 -15.37
N VAL A 61 31.92 0.36 -14.33
CA VAL A 61 30.48 0.57 -14.37
C VAL A 61 30.14 2.02 -14.74
N ARG A 62 29.34 2.20 -15.81
CA ARG A 62 28.77 3.51 -16.19
C ARG A 62 27.25 3.60 -16.08
N HIS A 63 26.63 2.49 -15.70
CA HIS A 63 25.18 2.33 -15.76
C HIS A 63 24.64 1.84 -14.43
N GLY A 64 23.39 2.21 -14.16
CA GLY A 64 22.65 1.80 -12.97
C GLY A 64 21.16 2.00 -13.22
N HIS A 65 20.37 1.94 -12.16
CA HIS A 65 18.91 2.09 -12.23
C HIS A 65 18.50 3.24 -11.34
N PHE A 66 18.22 4.40 -11.93
CA PHE A 66 18.02 5.65 -11.19
C PHE A 66 16.55 6.06 -11.14
N LEU A 67 16.17 6.76 -10.08
CA LEU A 67 14.85 7.37 -9.99
C LEU A 67 14.67 8.43 -11.08
N LYS A 68 13.49 8.45 -11.71
CA LYS A 68 13.09 9.56 -12.57
C LYS A 68 12.75 10.80 -11.74
N GLY A 69 12.99 11.96 -12.34
CA GLY A 69 12.73 13.27 -11.75
C GLY A 69 13.72 13.64 -10.64
N SER A 70 13.56 14.85 -10.12
CA SER A 70 14.48 15.38 -9.10
C SER A 70 14.39 14.60 -7.79
N ILE A 71 15.55 14.21 -7.27
CA ILE A 71 15.71 13.73 -5.88
C ILE A 71 15.85 14.88 -4.88
N LYS A 72 15.92 16.13 -5.36
CA LYS A 72 15.98 17.34 -4.53
C LYS A 72 14.59 17.85 -4.14
N ALA A 73 13.58 17.53 -4.93
CA ALA A 73 12.19 17.94 -4.71
C ALA A 73 11.64 17.32 -3.41
N PHE A 74 11.03 18.15 -2.58
CA PHE A 74 10.44 17.76 -1.30
C PHE A 74 9.50 18.86 -0.80
N ASP A 75 8.31 18.47 -0.32
CA ASP A 75 7.34 19.40 0.28
C ASP A 75 7.69 19.66 1.75
N ALA A 76 8.70 20.50 1.98
CA ALA A 76 9.19 20.76 3.33
C ALA A 76 8.13 21.34 4.28
N PRO A 77 7.28 22.32 3.88
CA PRO A 77 6.22 22.83 4.73
C PRO A 77 5.19 21.78 5.14
N PHE A 78 4.82 20.86 4.25
CA PHE A 78 3.92 19.75 4.59
C PHE A 78 4.48 18.92 5.75
N PHE A 79 5.78 18.64 5.73
CA PHE A 79 6.47 17.86 6.76
C PHE A 79 6.97 18.68 7.95
N SER A 80 6.53 19.94 8.08
CA SER A 80 6.94 20.85 9.15
C SER A 80 8.47 21.07 9.23
N ILE A 81 9.12 21.08 8.06
CA ILE A 81 10.57 21.26 7.91
C ILE A 81 10.84 22.62 7.26
N THR A 82 11.78 23.37 7.83
CA THR A 82 12.17 24.68 7.27
C THR A 82 13.02 24.53 6.00
N PRO A 83 13.05 25.52 5.09
CA PRO A 83 13.90 25.44 3.90
C PRO A 83 15.39 25.22 4.20
N THR A 84 15.90 25.81 5.28
CA THR A 84 17.30 25.66 5.69
C THR A 84 17.58 24.23 6.20
N GLU A 85 16.66 23.66 6.96
CA GLU A 85 16.77 22.29 7.42
C GLU A 85 16.66 21.31 6.24
N ALA A 86 15.69 21.49 5.33
CA ALA A 86 15.49 20.62 4.17
C ALA A 86 16.74 20.51 3.26
N LYS A 87 17.52 21.58 3.14
CA LYS A 87 18.79 21.59 2.39
C LYS A 87 19.88 20.72 3.01
N SER A 88 19.77 20.43 4.31
CA SER A 88 20.78 19.73 5.12
C SER A 88 20.38 18.29 5.43
N ILE A 89 19.15 17.89 5.08
CA ILE A 89 18.63 16.55 5.30
C ILE A 89 18.93 15.67 4.07
N ASP A 90 19.49 14.49 4.33
CA ASP A 90 19.66 13.40 3.36
C ASP A 90 18.35 13.18 2.58
N PRO A 91 18.36 13.26 1.23
CA PRO A 91 17.18 12.93 0.42
C PRO A 91 16.52 11.59 0.78
N GLN A 92 17.25 10.64 1.37
CA GLN A 92 16.69 9.38 1.86
C GLN A 92 15.66 9.58 3.00
N GLN A 93 15.93 10.47 3.96
CA GLN A 93 14.97 10.78 5.03
C GLN A 93 13.72 11.46 4.48
N ARG A 94 13.89 12.38 3.52
CA ARG A 94 12.79 13.08 2.83
C ARG A 94 11.91 12.12 2.04
N GLY A 95 12.52 11.24 1.26
CA GLY A 95 11.82 10.21 0.50
C GLY A 95 11.07 9.22 1.41
N MET A 96 11.62 8.87 2.56
CA MET A 96 10.95 8.00 3.54
C MET A 96 9.67 8.64 4.09
N LEU A 97 9.71 9.92 4.46
CA LEU A 97 8.52 10.66 4.91
C LEU A 97 7.39 10.65 3.87
N GLU A 98 7.71 10.97 2.61
CA GLU A 98 6.74 10.92 1.52
C GLU A 98 6.22 9.50 1.26
N CYS A 99 7.11 8.51 1.30
CA CYS A 99 6.75 7.12 1.02
C CYS A 99 5.81 6.56 2.10
N VAL A 100 6.09 6.83 3.37
CA VAL A 100 5.23 6.42 4.50
C VAL A 100 3.88 7.15 4.46
N TYR A 101 3.84 8.45 4.19
CA TYR A 101 2.57 9.18 4.02
C TYR A 101 1.70 8.52 2.94
N LYS A 102 2.28 8.24 1.77
CA LYS A 102 1.59 7.56 0.67
C LYS A 102 1.14 6.13 1.03
N ALA A 103 1.91 5.41 1.85
CA ALA A 103 1.54 4.07 2.30
C ALA A 103 0.35 4.08 3.29
N LEU A 104 0.27 5.08 4.18
CA LEU A 104 -0.88 5.30 5.05
C LEU A 104 -2.13 5.70 4.27
N GLU A 105 -1.99 6.62 3.30
CA GLU A 105 -3.06 6.99 2.36
C GLU A 105 -3.54 5.78 1.55
N ASN A 106 -2.61 4.90 1.12
CA ASN A 106 -2.93 3.65 0.43
C ASN A 106 -3.68 2.66 1.34
N ALA A 107 -3.35 2.59 2.63
CA ALA A 107 -4.11 1.83 3.64
C ALA A 107 -5.47 2.46 3.98
N GLY A 108 -5.70 3.71 3.54
CA GLY A 108 -6.88 4.48 3.93
C GLY A 108 -6.89 4.81 5.42
N ILE A 109 -5.71 5.05 6.02
CA ILE A 109 -5.55 5.36 7.44
C ILE A 109 -5.24 6.86 7.58
N PRO A 110 -6.17 7.68 8.11
CA PRO A 110 -5.94 9.10 8.38
C PRO A 110 -4.81 9.31 9.41
N LEU A 111 -4.07 10.41 9.31
CA LEU A 111 -2.95 10.69 10.22
C LEU A 111 -3.40 10.85 11.68
N ASP A 112 -4.54 11.48 11.90
CA ASP A 112 -5.15 11.67 13.22
C ASP A 112 -5.62 10.35 13.87
N ALA A 113 -5.92 9.32 13.06
CA ALA A 113 -6.30 8.01 13.56
C ALA A 113 -5.11 7.22 14.16
N VAL A 114 -3.87 7.60 13.85
CA VAL A 114 -2.65 6.90 14.27
C VAL A 114 -1.66 7.76 15.04
N ALA A 115 -1.87 9.08 15.09
CA ALA A 115 -1.10 9.97 15.97
C ALA A 115 -1.24 9.52 17.44
N GLY A 116 -0.14 9.48 18.17
CA GLY A 116 -0.08 9.01 19.54
C GLY A 116 -0.20 7.49 19.72
N SER A 117 -0.39 6.72 18.65
CA SER A 117 -0.57 5.27 18.73
C SER A 117 0.74 4.52 18.97
N GLN A 118 0.63 3.29 19.48
CA GLN A 118 1.74 2.35 19.65
C GLN A 118 2.15 1.73 18.29
N THR A 119 2.47 2.57 17.31
CA THR A 119 2.95 2.18 15.98
C THR A 119 4.46 2.10 15.97
N GLY A 120 5.03 0.97 15.53
CA GLY A 120 6.48 0.82 15.35
C GLY A 120 6.94 1.24 13.95
N VAL A 121 8.19 1.67 13.82
CA VAL A 121 8.83 2.06 12.56
C VAL A 121 10.15 1.32 12.39
N TYR A 122 10.29 0.57 11.30
CA TYR A 122 11.46 -0.26 11.00
C TYR A 122 11.96 0.04 9.60
N VAL A 123 13.14 0.66 9.45
CA VAL A 123 13.65 1.10 8.14
C VAL A 123 14.96 0.40 7.81
N GLY A 124 15.02 -0.26 6.65
CA GLY A 124 16.24 -0.85 6.13
C GLY A 124 17.04 0.11 5.25
N CYS A 125 18.30 0.36 5.59
CA CYS A 125 19.24 1.14 4.78
C CYS A 125 20.67 0.76 5.14
N PHE A 126 21.61 0.88 4.21
CA PHE A 126 23.05 0.72 4.50
C PHE A 126 23.95 1.72 3.75
N THR A 127 23.35 2.64 2.98
CA THR A 127 24.10 3.67 2.24
C THR A 127 23.99 5.01 2.95
N ALA A 128 25.14 5.71 3.04
CA ALA A 128 25.27 7.01 3.69
C ALA A 128 25.92 8.05 2.76
N ASP A 129 25.75 7.92 1.44
CA ASP A 129 26.41 8.76 0.42
C ASP A 129 26.30 10.27 0.72
N TYR A 130 25.15 10.74 1.22
CA TYR A 130 24.98 12.15 1.55
C TYR A 130 25.85 12.58 2.73
N ASN A 131 25.96 11.73 3.77
CA ASN A 131 26.85 11.96 4.90
C ASN A 131 28.32 12.01 4.44
N ASP A 132 28.72 11.02 3.64
CA ASP A 132 30.08 10.92 3.11
C ASP A 132 30.42 12.11 2.21
N HIS A 133 29.44 12.64 1.47
CA HIS A 133 29.61 13.82 0.63
C HIS A 133 29.85 15.09 1.45
N ILE A 134 28.99 15.37 2.45
CA ILE A 134 29.10 16.59 3.25
C ILE A 134 30.31 16.57 4.18
N ALA A 135 30.80 15.38 4.57
CA ALA A 135 31.96 15.23 5.44
C ALA A 135 33.30 15.59 4.76
N LYS A 136 33.31 15.81 3.44
CA LYS A 136 34.52 16.16 2.68
C LYS A 136 34.96 17.61 2.87
N ASP A 137 34.04 18.48 3.26
CA ASP A 137 34.30 19.90 3.46
C ASP A 137 33.68 20.31 4.79
N LEU A 138 34.52 20.65 5.77
CA LEU A 138 34.12 20.96 7.13
C LEU A 138 33.34 22.28 7.24
N ASP A 139 33.32 23.10 6.19
CA ASP A 139 32.55 24.36 6.15
C ASP A 139 31.10 24.17 5.66
N ILE A 140 30.75 23.00 5.10
CA ILE A 140 29.38 22.70 4.63
C ILE A 140 28.39 22.43 5.78
N PRO A 141 28.73 21.60 6.79
CA PRO A 141 27.77 21.26 7.84
C PRO A 141 27.30 22.47 8.64
N ASN A 142 25.97 22.66 8.71
CA ASN A 142 25.33 23.59 9.65
C ASN A 142 24.68 22.85 10.84
N LYS A 143 23.98 23.58 11.71
CA LYS A 143 23.32 23.05 12.93
C LYS A 143 22.36 21.88 12.70
N TYR A 144 21.83 21.68 11.49
CA TYR A 144 20.91 20.59 11.17
C TYR A 144 21.62 19.31 10.73
N SER A 145 22.90 19.37 10.36
CA SER A 145 23.61 18.28 9.69
C SER A 145 23.67 17.00 10.54
N ALA A 146 23.88 17.14 11.85
CA ALA A 146 23.98 16.00 12.77
C ALA A 146 22.71 15.12 12.73
N LEU A 147 21.52 15.72 12.64
CA LEU A 147 20.24 15.00 12.52
C LEU A 147 19.84 14.78 11.05
N GLY A 148 20.44 15.53 10.13
CA GLY A 148 20.16 15.48 8.70
C GLY A 148 20.73 14.24 8.02
N THR A 149 21.76 13.60 8.57
CA THR A 149 22.49 12.52 7.89
C THR A 149 22.66 11.22 8.68
N VAL A 150 22.45 11.24 10.00
CA VAL A 150 22.60 10.02 10.82
C VAL A 150 21.53 8.98 10.47
N ALA A 151 21.94 7.71 10.36
CA ALA A 151 21.07 6.62 9.89
C ALA A 151 19.82 6.40 10.78
N SER A 152 19.93 6.62 12.09
CA SER A 152 18.78 6.50 13.03
C SER A 152 17.63 7.46 12.69
N MET A 153 17.92 8.56 12.00
CA MET A 153 16.89 9.53 11.62
C MET A 153 16.03 9.10 10.44
N LEU A 154 16.39 8.02 9.73
CA LEU A 154 15.52 7.40 8.72
C LEU A 154 14.22 6.87 9.32
N SER A 155 14.27 6.23 10.48
CA SER A 155 13.08 5.80 11.23
C SER A 155 12.57 6.90 12.18
N ASN A 156 13.46 7.57 12.92
CA ASN A 156 13.05 8.50 13.97
C ASN A 156 12.31 9.72 13.43
N ARG A 157 12.65 10.23 12.25
CA ARG A 157 11.93 11.37 11.65
C ARG A 157 10.50 10.98 11.25
N VAL A 158 10.30 9.74 10.79
CA VAL A 158 8.96 9.20 10.51
C VAL A 158 8.16 9.13 11.81
N SER A 159 8.72 8.51 12.85
CA SER A 159 8.06 8.41 14.15
C SER A 159 7.70 9.78 14.72
N TRP A 160 8.62 10.74 14.63
CA TRP A 160 8.41 12.11 15.11
C TRP A 160 7.31 12.84 14.33
N PHE A 161 7.32 12.79 13.00
CA PHE A 161 6.36 13.54 12.19
C PHE A 161 4.94 12.99 12.30
N PHE A 162 4.78 11.66 12.29
CA PHE A 162 3.46 11.01 12.36
C PHE A 162 3.01 10.72 13.81
N ASP A 163 3.77 11.17 14.80
CA ASP A 163 3.54 10.97 16.23
C ASP A 163 3.39 9.49 16.66
N PHE A 164 4.21 8.61 16.07
CA PHE A 164 4.22 7.19 16.43
C PHE A 164 5.04 6.94 17.70
N LYS A 165 4.48 6.16 18.63
CA LYS A 165 5.06 5.93 19.97
C LYS A 165 5.72 4.56 20.14
N GLY A 166 5.74 3.71 19.12
CA GLY A 166 6.39 2.40 19.14
C GLY A 166 7.91 2.45 18.90
N PRO A 167 8.55 1.27 18.86
CA PRO A 167 9.97 1.16 18.53
C PRO A 167 10.27 1.82 17.19
N SER A 168 11.38 2.54 17.11
CA SER A 168 11.80 3.28 15.92
C SER A 168 13.25 2.90 15.60
N VAL A 169 13.44 2.03 14.60
CA VAL A 169 14.71 1.34 14.37
C VAL A 169 15.12 1.44 12.91
N THR A 170 16.37 1.84 12.67
CA THR A 170 17.03 1.67 11.39
C THR A 170 17.91 0.43 11.45
N VAL A 171 17.77 -0.46 10.48
CA VAL A 171 18.49 -1.74 10.39
C VAL A 171 19.47 -1.70 9.23
N ASP A 172 20.71 -2.08 9.51
CA ASP A 172 21.75 -2.32 8.51
C ASP A 172 22.21 -3.79 8.58
N THR A 173 21.74 -4.58 7.62
CA THR A 173 22.26 -5.91 7.30
C THR A 173 22.63 -5.99 5.82
N ALA A 174 23.13 -4.88 5.26
CA ALA A 174 23.38 -4.69 3.84
C ALA A 174 22.14 -4.97 2.96
N CYS A 175 22.27 -5.84 1.95
CA CYS A 175 21.22 -6.12 0.98
C CYS A 175 19.94 -6.75 1.57
N SER A 176 19.99 -7.31 2.79
CA SER A 176 18.83 -7.88 3.47
C SER A 176 18.10 -6.90 4.39
N SER A 177 18.62 -5.66 4.59
CA SER A 177 18.15 -4.72 5.61
C SER A 177 16.63 -4.56 5.68
N SER A 178 15.97 -4.25 4.56
CA SER A 178 14.51 -4.04 4.57
C SER A 178 13.70 -5.32 4.79
N LEU A 179 14.21 -6.50 4.43
CA LEU A 179 13.50 -7.76 4.70
C LEU A 179 13.71 -8.23 6.15
N VAL A 180 14.87 -7.91 6.75
CA VAL A 180 15.08 -8.04 8.20
C VAL A 180 14.14 -7.08 8.95
N ALA A 181 14.01 -5.83 8.50
CA ALA A 181 13.05 -4.89 9.08
C ALA A 181 11.59 -5.40 9.02
N VAL A 182 11.20 -6.08 7.93
CA VAL A 182 9.90 -6.79 7.85
C VAL A 182 9.79 -7.87 8.93
N HIS A 183 10.85 -8.66 9.17
CA HIS A 183 10.84 -9.69 10.21
C HIS A 183 10.65 -9.08 11.60
N GLU A 184 11.45 -8.07 11.97
CA GLU A 184 11.36 -7.41 13.27
C GLU A 184 9.96 -6.83 13.51
N ALA A 185 9.40 -6.13 12.51
CA ALA A 185 8.04 -5.60 12.58
C ALA A 185 6.99 -6.72 12.79
N CYS A 186 7.13 -7.85 12.08
CA CYS A 186 6.25 -9.00 12.27
C CYS A 186 6.36 -9.57 13.69
N MET A 187 7.56 -9.59 14.26
CA MET A 187 7.78 -10.09 15.61
C MET A 187 7.15 -9.16 16.66
N SER A 188 7.37 -7.85 16.60
CA SER A 188 6.75 -6.90 17.52
C SER A 188 5.21 -6.90 17.42
N LEU A 189 4.64 -7.07 16.21
CA LEU A 189 3.20 -7.28 16.05
C LEU A 189 2.72 -8.59 16.68
N LYS A 190 3.45 -9.71 16.49
CA LYS A 190 3.08 -11.01 17.07
C LYS A 190 3.20 -11.05 18.59
N LEU A 191 4.14 -10.28 19.15
CA LEU A 191 4.35 -10.08 20.58
C LEU A 191 3.39 -9.03 21.18
N ARG A 192 2.64 -8.31 20.34
CA ARG A 192 1.73 -7.22 20.72
C ARG A 192 2.43 -6.03 21.40
N GLU A 193 3.71 -5.83 21.11
CA GLU A 193 4.46 -4.62 21.50
C GLU A 193 3.97 -3.39 20.73
N VAL A 194 3.43 -3.62 19.52
CA VAL A 194 2.85 -2.58 18.66
C VAL A 194 1.48 -3.04 18.13
N SER A 195 0.60 -2.07 17.84
CA SER A 195 -0.70 -2.32 17.20
C SER A 195 -0.64 -2.26 15.67
N MET A 196 0.29 -1.49 15.15
CA MET A 196 0.60 -1.30 13.73
C MET A 196 2.11 -1.18 13.58
N ALA A 197 2.65 -1.55 12.42
CA ALA A 197 4.05 -1.29 12.10
C ALA A 197 4.18 -0.70 10.70
N VAL A 198 5.03 0.31 10.58
CA VAL A 198 5.50 0.85 9.31
C VAL A 198 6.87 0.23 9.03
N VAL A 199 7.02 -0.37 7.86
CA VAL A 199 8.30 -0.93 7.40
C VAL A 199 8.76 -0.19 6.17
N GLY A 200 9.96 0.35 6.19
CA GLY A 200 10.55 1.11 5.10
C GLY A 200 11.84 0.51 4.56
N GLY A 201 12.22 0.92 3.37
CA GLY A 201 13.56 0.70 2.84
C GLY A 201 13.92 1.77 1.82
N CYS A 202 15.16 2.27 1.87
CA CYS A 202 15.64 3.27 0.92
C CYS A 202 17.05 2.95 0.43
N ASN A 203 17.34 3.47 -0.77
CA ASN A 203 18.67 3.51 -1.33
C ASN A 203 18.78 4.65 -2.35
N LEU A 204 19.85 5.43 -2.29
CA LEU A 204 20.19 6.44 -3.30
C LEU A 204 21.67 6.35 -3.66
N ILE A 205 21.99 6.68 -4.91
CA ILE A 205 23.36 6.67 -5.43
C ILE A 205 23.75 8.11 -5.72
N LEU A 206 24.36 8.78 -4.75
CA LEU A 206 24.64 10.22 -4.86
C LEU A 206 26.08 10.49 -5.29
N THR A 207 26.99 9.58 -4.97
CA THR A 207 28.42 9.77 -5.18
C THR A 207 29.10 8.48 -5.68
N PRO A 208 30.31 8.55 -6.28
CA PRO A 208 30.93 7.38 -6.90
C PRO A 208 31.54 6.38 -5.91
N GLU A 209 31.83 6.77 -4.67
CA GLU A 209 32.68 6.02 -3.73
C GLU A 209 32.16 4.61 -3.47
N MET A 210 30.86 4.46 -3.24
CA MET A 210 30.29 3.15 -2.98
C MET A 210 30.32 2.26 -4.24
N THR A 211 30.09 2.85 -5.42
CA THR A 211 30.22 2.13 -6.69
C THR A 211 31.66 1.68 -6.93
N LEU A 212 32.66 2.52 -6.65
CA LEU A 212 34.08 2.19 -6.73
C LEU A 212 34.44 1.01 -5.81
N LYS A 213 34.01 1.07 -4.54
CA LYS A 213 34.26 0.00 -3.55
C LYS A 213 33.63 -1.33 -3.98
N LEU A 214 32.39 -1.31 -4.47
CA LEU A 214 31.67 -2.51 -4.87
C LEU A 214 32.21 -3.13 -6.17
N ASP A 215 32.63 -2.31 -7.14
CA ASP A 215 33.27 -2.82 -8.36
C ASP A 215 34.65 -3.42 -8.04
N ALA A 216 35.43 -2.77 -7.18
CA ALA A 216 36.71 -3.32 -6.69
C ALA A 216 36.52 -4.63 -5.89
N ALA A 217 35.39 -4.79 -5.19
CA ALA A 217 35.01 -6.05 -4.54
C ALA A 217 34.53 -7.14 -5.53
N GLY A 218 34.41 -6.82 -6.82
CA GLY A 218 34.04 -7.77 -7.87
C GLY A 218 32.56 -8.18 -7.86
N VAL A 219 31.68 -7.45 -7.16
CA VAL A 219 30.25 -7.80 -7.06
C VAL A 219 29.38 -7.12 -8.13
N LEU A 220 29.90 -6.08 -8.79
CA LEU A 220 29.19 -5.36 -9.84
C LEU A 220 29.50 -5.91 -11.24
N GLY A 221 28.45 -5.98 -12.06
CA GLY A 221 28.59 -6.30 -13.49
C GLY A 221 28.88 -5.03 -14.30
N PRO A 222 29.88 -5.03 -15.21
CA PRO A 222 30.26 -3.84 -15.99
C PRO A 222 29.14 -3.34 -16.91
N ASP A 223 28.21 -4.23 -17.29
CA ASP A 223 27.09 -3.91 -18.16
C ASP A 223 26.01 -3.07 -17.47
N GLY A 224 26.00 -2.95 -16.14
CA GLY A 224 24.90 -2.34 -15.39
C GLY A 224 23.57 -3.10 -15.58
N LYS A 225 23.65 -4.43 -15.69
CA LYS A 225 22.50 -5.34 -15.72
C LYS A 225 22.69 -6.43 -14.66
N SER A 226 21.59 -7.00 -14.18
CA SER A 226 21.60 -8.17 -13.29
C SER A 226 21.05 -9.38 -14.07
N TYR A 227 21.94 -10.18 -14.67
CA TYR A 227 21.59 -11.36 -15.49
C TYR A 227 21.17 -12.56 -14.64
N SER A 228 20.11 -12.38 -13.87
CA SER A 228 19.67 -13.34 -12.84
C SER A 228 19.38 -14.72 -13.43
N PHE A 229 20.09 -15.72 -12.92
CA PHE A 229 20.04 -17.14 -13.30
C PHE A 229 20.41 -17.45 -14.76
N ASP A 230 20.92 -16.46 -15.50
CA ASP A 230 21.36 -16.60 -16.88
C ASP A 230 22.85 -17.02 -16.94
N HIS A 231 23.26 -17.63 -18.05
CA HIS A 231 24.65 -18.02 -18.28
C HIS A 231 25.63 -16.84 -18.30
N ARG A 232 25.15 -15.60 -18.54
CA ARG A 232 25.95 -14.36 -18.55
C ARG A 232 26.07 -13.68 -17.19
N ALA A 233 25.54 -14.28 -16.11
CA ALA A 233 25.67 -13.77 -14.75
C ALA A 233 27.12 -13.33 -14.44
N ASN A 234 27.32 -12.02 -14.25
CA ASN A 234 28.63 -11.39 -14.12
C ASN A 234 28.69 -10.34 -12.98
N GLY A 235 27.68 -10.32 -12.10
CA GLY A 235 27.52 -9.31 -11.06
C GLY A 235 26.18 -8.60 -11.17
N TYR A 236 25.88 -7.75 -10.19
CA TYR A 236 24.64 -6.98 -10.17
C TYR A 236 24.84 -5.54 -10.63
N ALA A 237 23.74 -4.85 -10.94
CA ALA A 237 23.72 -3.41 -11.19
C ALA A 237 23.11 -2.67 -10.00
N ARG A 238 23.73 -1.60 -9.50
CA ARG A 238 23.14 -0.80 -8.41
C ARG A 238 21.85 -0.10 -8.87
N GLY A 239 20.90 0.10 -7.95
CA GLY A 239 19.69 0.86 -8.22
C GLY A 239 19.21 1.68 -7.03
N GLU A 240 18.52 2.77 -7.31
CA GLU A 240 17.91 3.68 -6.34
C GLU A 240 16.46 3.28 -6.05
N GLY A 241 15.94 3.51 -4.85
CA GLY A 241 14.54 3.20 -4.60
C GLY A 241 14.08 3.50 -3.18
N PHE A 242 12.77 3.68 -3.05
CA PHE A 242 12.04 3.77 -1.80
C PHE A 242 10.89 2.77 -1.80
N GLY A 243 10.66 2.13 -0.66
CA GLY A 243 9.46 1.33 -0.42
C GLY A 243 9.00 1.47 1.02
N ALA A 244 7.68 1.45 1.23
CA ALA A 244 7.06 1.45 2.54
C ALA A 244 5.87 0.47 2.57
N LEU A 245 5.67 -0.19 3.71
CA LEU A 245 4.56 -1.10 4.00
C LEU A 245 3.90 -0.69 5.32
N VAL A 246 2.59 -0.85 5.40
CA VAL A 246 1.82 -0.75 6.65
C VAL A 246 1.34 -2.15 7.01
N LEU A 247 1.73 -2.61 8.21
CA LEU A 247 1.50 -3.95 8.69
C LEU A 247 0.62 -3.95 9.94
N LYS A 248 -0.30 -4.91 10.00
CA LYS A 248 -1.14 -5.19 11.17
C LYS A 248 -1.29 -6.68 11.35
N ARG A 249 -1.72 -7.12 12.54
CA ARG A 249 -2.24 -8.49 12.69
C ARG A 249 -3.50 -8.65 11.84
N VAL A 250 -3.72 -9.83 11.26
CA VAL A 250 -4.92 -10.08 10.44
C VAL A 250 -6.20 -9.79 11.22
N SER A 251 -6.26 -10.19 12.51
CA SER A 251 -7.43 -9.90 13.35
C SER A 251 -7.72 -8.40 13.47
N ASP A 252 -6.68 -7.58 13.59
CA ASP A 252 -6.82 -6.12 13.75
C ASP A 252 -7.11 -5.42 12.42
N ALA A 253 -6.60 -5.96 11.31
CA ALA A 253 -6.97 -5.46 9.98
C ALA A 253 -8.47 -5.70 9.71
N ILE A 254 -8.98 -6.89 10.03
CA ILE A 254 -10.41 -7.22 9.91
C ILE A 254 -11.25 -6.33 10.83
N ARG A 255 -10.87 -6.21 12.11
CA ARG A 255 -11.57 -5.37 13.10
C ARG A 255 -11.72 -3.92 12.63
N ASP A 256 -10.66 -3.37 12.05
CA ASP A 256 -10.62 -1.95 11.66
C ASP A 256 -11.11 -1.71 10.22
N GLY A 257 -11.61 -2.76 9.55
CA GLY A 257 -12.14 -2.70 8.20
C GLY A 257 -11.08 -2.44 7.11
N ASP A 258 -9.81 -2.70 7.40
CA ASP A 258 -8.71 -2.45 6.49
C ASP A 258 -8.72 -3.41 5.30
N VAL A 259 -8.21 -2.92 4.17
CA VAL A 259 -8.04 -3.74 2.96
C VAL A 259 -6.75 -4.55 3.10
N ILE A 260 -6.88 -5.87 3.21
CA ILE A 260 -5.75 -6.79 3.25
C ILE A 260 -5.23 -7.00 1.83
N ARG A 261 -4.02 -6.51 1.56
CA ARG A 261 -3.33 -6.59 0.27
C ARG A 261 -2.72 -7.99 0.06
N ALA A 262 -2.06 -8.50 1.09
CA ALA A 262 -1.53 -9.86 1.17
C ALA A 262 -1.28 -10.25 2.63
N VAL A 263 -1.02 -11.53 2.90
CA VAL A 263 -0.81 -12.06 4.24
C VAL A 263 0.58 -12.67 4.37
N ILE A 264 1.41 -12.10 5.23
CA ILE A 264 2.68 -12.69 5.65
C ILE A 264 2.37 -13.85 6.60
N ARG A 265 2.58 -15.07 6.12
CA ARG A 265 2.36 -16.29 6.89
C ARG A 265 3.45 -16.48 7.93
N ASN A 266 4.69 -16.26 7.52
CA ASN A 266 5.83 -16.30 8.42
C ASN A 266 7.06 -15.64 7.81
N SER A 267 8.00 -15.26 8.67
CA SER A 267 9.30 -14.70 8.29
C SER A 267 10.37 -15.12 9.30
N SER A 268 11.63 -15.12 8.88
CA SER A 268 12.78 -15.34 9.76
C SER A 268 14.06 -14.81 9.14
N THR A 269 15.10 -14.72 9.95
CA THR A 269 16.46 -14.35 9.57
C THR A 269 17.45 -15.36 10.13
N ASN A 270 18.60 -15.54 9.48
CA ASN A 270 19.74 -16.29 10.02
C ASN A 270 21.06 -15.72 9.48
N GLN A 271 22.18 -16.36 9.84
CA GLN A 271 23.51 -15.97 9.36
C GLN A 271 24.25 -17.20 8.81
N ASP A 272 25.00 -17.02 7.72
CA ASP A 272 25.73 -18.09 7.03
C ASP A 272 26.87 -18.73 7.85
N GLY A 273 27.24 -18.12 8.98
CA GLY A 273 28.35 -18.50 9.83
C GLY A 273 29.69 -18.38 9.12
N ARG A 274 30.53 -19.40 9.30
CA ARG A 274 31.80 -19.51 8.60
C ARG A 274 31.58 -20.06 7.20
N SER A 275 31.55 -19.18 6.20
CA SER A 275 31.53 -19.50 4.77
C SER A 275 32.97 -19.51 4.17
N PRO A 276 33.15 -19.94 2.91
CA PRO A 276 34.47 -19.93 2.26
C PRO A 276 35.13 -18.54 2.15
N GLY A 277 34.35 -17.47 2.25
CA GLY A 277 34.82 -16.10 2.36
C GLY A 277 33.67 -15.21 2.85
N ILE A 278 33.98 -14.10 3.52
CA ILE A 278 32.97 -13.25 4.20
C ILE A 278 31.81 -12.81 3.28
N THR A 279 32.06 -12.68 1.98
CA THR A 279 31.09 -12.26 0.96
C THR A 279 30.40 -13.42 0.22
N GLN A 280 30.80 -14.67 0.47
CA GLN A 280 30.28 -15.83 -0.24
C GLN A 280 29.08 -16.44 0.49
N PRO A 281 27.93 -16.62 -0.20
CA PRO A 281 26.73 -17.17 0.41
C PRO A 281 26.84 -18.68 0.64
N THR A 282 25.99 -19.23 1.51
CA THR A 282 25.94 -20.69 1.74
C THR A 282 24.59 -21.31 1.38
N LYS A 283 24.62 -22.45 0.68
CA LYS A 283 23.40 -23.25 0.43
C LYS A 283 22.76 -23.70 1.73
N ALA A 284 23.57 -24.17 2.68
CA ALA A 284 23.10 -24.71 3.95
C ALA A 284 22.35 -23.66 4.79
N GLY A 285 22.87 -22.43 4.87
CA GLY A 285 22.22 -21.32 5.56
C GLY A 285 20.86 -20.98 4.94
N GLN A 286 20.80 -20.88 3.61
CA GLN A 286 19.56 -20.59 2.89
C GLN A 286 18.51 -21.70 3.04
N VAL A 287 18.89 -22.97 2.90
CA VAL A 287 18.00 -24.13 3.11
C VAL A 287 17.48 -24.16 4.54
N ALA A 288 18.37 -24.01 5.53
CA ALA A 288 17.98 -24.03 6.95
C ALA A 288 16.98 -22.91 7.25
N LEU A 289 17.19 -21.72 6.69
CA LEU A 289 16.28 -20.59 6.85
C LEU A 289 14.90 -20.88 6.25
N ILE A 290 14.84 -21.31 4.98
CA ILE A 290 13.56 -21.59 4.31
C ILE A 290 12.82 -22.71 5.06
N ARG A 291 13.51 -23.81 5.39
CA ARG A 291 12.93 -24.94 6.14
C ARG A 291 12.40 -24.50 7.51
N HIS A 292 13.12 -23.64 8.22
CA HIS A 292 12.67 -23.07 9.50
C HIS A 292 11.38 -22.27 9.35
N VAL A 293 11.30 -21.39 8.34
CA VAL A 293 10.10 -20.54 8.13
C VAL A 293 8.86 -21.39 7.81
N TYR A 294 8.99 -22.39 6.93
CA TYR A 294 7.87 -23.27 6.57
C TYR A 294 7.43 -24.16 7.74
N SER A 295 8.37 -24.81 8.41
CA SER A 295 8.07 -25.70 9.55
C SER A 295 7.42 -24.97 10.71
N ARG A 296 7.94 -23.80 11.10
CA ARG A 296 7.40 -22.99 12.21
C ARG A 296 5.96 -22.52 11.98
N ALA A 297 5.55 -22.39 10.73
CA ALA A 297 4.18 -21.99 10.38
C ALA A 297 3.31 -23.16 9.87
N GLY A 298 3.80 -24.40 9.92
CA GLY A 298 3.08 -25.59 9.47
C GLY A 298 2.64 -25.49 8.01
N LEU A 299 3.47 -24.88 7.15
CA LEU A 299 3.15 -24.63 5.76
C LEU A 299 3.58 -25.80 4.88
N ASP A 300 2.67 -26.28 4.04
CA ASP A 300 2.99 -27.23 2.97
C ASP A 300 3.77 -26.52 1.84
N PRO A 301 5.04 -26.91 1.57
CA PRO A 301 5.84 -26.37 0.48
C PRO A 301 5.24 -26.65 -0.90
N SER A 302 4.43 -27.70 -1.05
CA SER A 302 3.79 -28.07 -2.32
C SER A 302 2.89 -26.97 -2.87
N LEU A 303 2.36 -26.09 -2.01
CA LEU A 303 1.48 -24.99 -2.39
C LEU A 303 2.23 -23.74 -2.90
N THR A 304 3.54 -23.64 -2.67
CA THR A 304 4.35 -22.46 -3.05
C THR A 304 4.76 -22.49 -4.51
N ARG A 305 4.21 -21.61 -5.33
CA ARG A 305 4.42 -21.67 -6.80
C ARG A 305 5.43 -20.69 -7.34
N PHE A 306 5.74 -19.68 -6.57
CA PHE A 306 6.61 -18.61 -6.99
C PHE A 306 7.63 -18.30 -5.90
N ALA A 307 8.89 -18.16 -6.27
CA ALA A 307 9.94 -17.63 -5.43
C ALA A 307 10.45 -16.33 -6.06
N GLU A 308 10.24 -15.21 -5.37
CA GLU A 308 10.97 -13.99 -5.65
C GLU A 308 12.33 -14.12 -4.96
N ALA A 309 13.33 -14.45 -5.76
CA ALA A 309 14.67 -14.74 -5.30
C ALA A 309 15.44 -13.46 -4.94
N HIS A 310 16.54 -13.63 -4.22
CA HIS A 310 17.55 -12.59 -4.10
C HIS A 310 18.19 -12.32 -5.47
N GLY A 311 18.54 -13.35 -6.24
CA GLY A 311 18.80 -13.31 -7.69
C GLY A 311 19.59 -12.09 -8.15
N THR A 312 20.88 -12.03 -7.78
CA THR A 312 21.72 -10.85 -8.08
C THR A 312 22.35 -10.90 -9.46
N GLY A 313 22.28 -12.02 -10.19
CA GLY A 313 23.01 -12.15 -11.45
C GLY A 313 24.49 -12.45 -11.20
N THR A 314 24.84 -13.06 -10.06
CA THR A 314 26.22 -13.38 -9.73
C THR A 314 26.56 -14.83 -10.12
N PRO A 315 27.74 -15.11 -10.70
CA PRO A 315 28.09 -16.45 -11.17
C PRO A 315 28.20 -17.52 -10.07
N VAL A 316 28.35 -17.08 -8.81
CA VAL A 316 28.42 -17.93 -7.61
C VAL A 316 27.08 -17.97 -6.86
N GLY A 317 26.46 -16.80 -6.64
CA GLY A 317 25.23 -16.71 -5.84
C GLY A 317 24.02 -17.35 -6.50
N ASP A 318 23.81 -17.13 -7.80
CA ASP A 318 22.61 -17.61 -8.49
C ASP A 318 22.48 -19.14 -8.48
N PRO A 319 23.55 -19.94 -8.78
CA PRO A 319 23.48 -21.40 -8.63
C PRO A 319 23.25 -21.87 -7.19
N ILE A 320 23.85 -21.19 -6.20
CA ILE A 320 23.68 -21.52 -4.78
C ILE A 320 22.21 -21.33 -4.37
N GLU A 321 21.64 -20.19 -4.70
CA GLU A 321 20.24 -19.90 -4.38
C GLU A 321 19.27 -20.83 -5.12
N ALA A 322 19.48 -21.07 -6.40
CA ALA A 322 18.68 -22.03 -7.16
C ALA A 322 18.74 -23.43 -6.54
N SER A 323 19.93 -23.88 -6.11
CA SER A 323 20.10 -25.18 -5.46
C SER A 323 19.41 -25.26 -4.09
N ALA A 324 19.36 -24.15 -3.34
CA ALA A 324 18.68 -24.07 -2.04
C ALA A 324 17.16 -24.13 -2.22
N LEU A 325 16.62 -23.40 -3.21
CA LEU A 325 15.21 -23.50 -3.59
C LEU A 325 14.86 -24.91 -4.05
N ALA A 326 15.70 -25.52 -4.89
CA ALA A 326 15.49 -26.88 -5.37
C ALA A 326 15.42 -27.89 -4.22
N GLU A 327 16.31 -27.78 -3.22
CA GLU A 327 16.31 -28.71 -2.08
C GLU A 327 15.00 -28.66 -1.27
N ILE A 328 14.33 -27.51 -1.20
CA ILE A 328 13.07 -27.36 -0.47
C ILE A 328 11.87 -27.77 -1.33
N PHE A 329 11.85 -27.35 -2.60
CA PHE A 329 10.64 -27.39 -3.41
C PHE A 329 10.64 -28.47 -4.50
N ALA A 330 11.81 -28.90 -5.01
CA ALA A 330 11.86 -29.75 -6.20
C ALA A 330 11.18 -31.11 -6.01
N ALA A 331 11.19 -31.67 -4.79
CA ALA A 331 10.49 -32.92 -4.45
C ALA A 331 8.96 -32.83 -4.63
N HIS A 332 8.41 -31.62 -4.66
CA HIS A 332 6.99 -31.34 -4.87
C HIS A 332 6.69 -30.81 -6.28
N ARG A 333 7.65 -30.86 -7.20
CA ARG A 333 7.56 -30.28 -8.54
C ARG A 333 7.86 -31.31 -9.61
N THR A 334 7.35 -31.04 -10.80
CA THR A 334 7.65 -31.82 -12.02
C THR A 334 8.03 -30.86 -13.14
N PRO A 335 8.58 -31.32 -14.27
CA PRO A 335 8.86 -30.45 -15.41
C PRO A 335 7.61 -29.73 -15.94
N ALA A 336 6.44 -30.38 -15.90
CA ALA A 336 5.16 -29.79 -16.29
C ALA A 336 4.58 -28.84 -15.22
N ASP A 337 5.04 -28.98 -13.98
CA ASP A 337 4.56 -28.25 -12.81
C ASP A 337 5.73 -27.64 -12.01
N PRO A 338 6.50 -26.71 -12.59
CA PRO A 338 7.73 -26.22 -11.99
C PRO A 338 7.46 -25.18 -10.89
N LEU A 339 8.49 -24.93 -10.07
CA LEU A 339 8.54 -23.72 -9.26
C LEU A 339 8.97 -22.56 -10.16
N TYR A 340 8.15 -21.51 -10.24
CA TYR A 340 8.54 -20.28 -10.94
C TYR A 340 9.50 -19.48 -10.06
N VAL A 341 10.60 -19.00 -10.64
CA VAL A 341 11.61 -18.21 -9.93
C VAL A 341 11.81 -16.88 -10.64
N GLY A 342 11.57 -15.79 -9.91
CA GLY A 342 11.69 -14.42 -10.40
C GLY A 342 12.81 -13.66 -9.69
N ALA A 343 13.32 -12.61 -10.33
CA ALA A 343 14.21 -11.65 -9.70
C ALA A 343 13.94 -10.23 -10.21
N LEU A 344 13.34 -9.35 -9.38
CA LEU A 344 13.05 -7.97 -9.74
C LEU A 344 14.29 -7.18 -10.19
N LYS A 345 15.48 -7.62 -9.74
CA LYS A 345 16.76 -6.97 -10.00
C LYS A 345 17.13 -6.93 -11.48
N SER A 346 16.52 -7.79 -12.31
CA SER A 346 16.68 -7.69 -13.77
C SER A 346 16.09 -6.39 -14.32
N ASN A 347 15.00 -5.90 -13.73
CA ASN A 347 14.23 -4.75 -14.22
C ASN A 347 14.71 -3.43 -13.63
N VAL A 348 14.97 -3.39 -12.32
CA VAL A 348 15.26 -2.14 -11.59
C VAL A 348 16.60 -2.15 -10.86
N GLY A 349 17.47 -3.12 -11.16
CA GLY A 349 18.74 -3.28 -10.49
C GLY A 349 18.59 -3.73 -9.03
N HIS A 350 19.72 -3.87 -8.35
CA HIS A 350 19.76 -4.14 -6.94
C HIS A 350 19.57 -2.86 -6.14
N LEU A 351 18.40 -2.73 -5.53
CA LEU A 351 18.03 -1.58 -4.69
C LEU A 351 18.63 -1.61 -3.29
N GLU A 352 19.69 -2.40 -3.10
CA GLU A 352 20.47 -2.44 -1.86
C GLU A 352 19.59 -2.51 -0.60
N GLY A 353 19.64 -1.52 0.30
CA GLY A 353 18.84 -1.49 1.52
C GLY A 353 17.32 -1.59 1.29
N ALA A 354 16.82 -1.15 0.13
CA ALA A 354 15.42 -1.20 -0.29
C ALA A 354 15.03 -2.48 -1.05
N ALA A 355 15.96 -3.40 -1.34
CA ALA A 355 15.69 -4.54 -2.22
C ALA A 355 14.62 -5.49 -1.66
N GLY A 356 14.62 -5.73 -0.35
CA GLY A 356 13.66 -6.60 0.33
C GLY A 356 12.23 -6.06 0.28
N VAL A 357 12.03 -4.79 0.63
CA VAL A 357 10.70 -4.17 0.58
C VAL A 357 10.16 -4.08 -0.85
N ALA A 358 11.01 -3.78 -1.85
CA ALA A 358 10.61 -3.78 -3.25
C ALA A 358 10.19 -5.18 -3.74
N ALA A 359 10.86 -6.24 -3.27
CA ALA A 359 10.49 -7.63 -3.55
C ALA A 359 9.13 -7.99 -2.94
N VAL A 360 8.86 -7.54 -1.70
CA VAL A 360 7.54 -7.69 -1.07
C VAL A 360 6.47 -6.95 -1.87
N ILE A 361 6.72 -5.73 -2.32
CA ILE A 361 5.77 -4.95 -3.13
C ILE A 361 5.46 -5.63 -4.46
N LYS A 362 6.49 -6.11 -5.19
CA LYS A 362 6.29 -6.96 -6.38
C LYS A 362 5.44 -8.19 -6.04
N GLY A 363 5.74 -8.84 -4.91
CA GLY A 363 5.02 -10.03 -4.44
C GLY A 363 3.54 -9.77 -4.15
N ILE A 364 3.21 -8.66 -3.48
CA ILE A 364 1.82 -8.24 -3.24
C ILE A 364 1.07 -8.13 -4.58
N LEU A 365 1.61 -7.38 -5.54
CA LEU A 365 0.95 -7.10 -6.82
C LEU A 365 0.85 -8.38 -7.69
N THR A 366 1.84 -9.27 -7.58
CA THR A 366 1.84 -10.60 -8.20
C THR A 366 0.75 -11.49 -7.60
N LEU A 367 0.58 -11.51 -6.27
CA LEU A 367 -0.45 -12.29 -5.59
C LEU A 367 -1.85 -11.74 -5.87
N GLU A 368 -2.00 -10.41 -5.89
CA GLU A 368 -3.26 -9.74 -6.18
C GLU A 368 -3.77 -10.06 -7.58
N SER A 369 -2.96 -9.81 -8.60
CA SER A 369 -3.32 -10.07 -10.01
C SER A 369 -3.29 -11.57 -10.37
N GLY A 370 -2.49 -12.35 -9.66
CA GLY A 370 -2.18 -13.73 -10.04
C GLY A 370 -1.38 -13.82 -11.35
N ILE A 371 -0.52 -12.83 -11.62
CA ILE A 371 0.35 -12.80 -12.81
C ILE A 371 1.79 -12.67 -12.34
N ILE A 372 2.64 -13.64 -12.72
CA ILE A 372 4.07 -13.67 -12.45
C ILE A 372 4.79 -12.88 -13.55
N PRO A 373 5.48 -11.76 -13.23
CA PRO A 373 6.26 -11.02 -14.22
C PRO A 373 7.48 -11.79 -14.71
N GLY A 374 7.91 -11.49 -15.93
CA GLY A 374 9.10 -12.11 -16.54
C GLY A 374 10.43 -11.57 -15.99
N ASN A 375 11.45 -12.43 -15.96
CA ASN A 375 12.85 -12.09 -15.78
C ASN A 375 13.41 -11.60 -17.11
N ILE A 376 13.70 -10.30 -17.17
CA ILE A 376 14.31 -9.72 -18.36
C ILE A 376 15.80 -10.07 -18.41
N TRP A 377 16.38 -10.11 -19.63
CA TRP A 377 17.75 -10.56 -19.89
C TRP A 377 18.03 -12.04 -19.62
N HIS A 378 17.01 -12.86 -19.36
CA HIS A 378 17.16 -14.30 -19.26
C HIS A 378 17.02 -14.94 -20.66
N GLU A 379 18.14 -15.35 -21.24
CA GLU A 379 18.23 -15.97 -22.56
C GLU A 379 18.48 -17.47 -22.43
N LYS A 380 19.47 -17.86 -21.62
CA LYS A 380 19.81 -19.25 -21.37
C LYS A 380 20.16 -19.43 -19.91
N ARG A 381 19.53 -20.41 -19.27
CA ARG A 381 19.81 -20.80 -17.88
C ARG A 381 21.31 -21.05 -17.67
N ASN A 382 21.82 -20.59 -16.53
CA ASN A 382 23.16 -20.92 -16.07
C ASN A 382 23.36 -22.45 -16.02
N PRO A 383 24.41 -23.01 -16.63
CA PRO A 383 24.62 -24.47 -16.73
C PRO A 383 24.84 -25.14 -15.37
N LYS A 384 25.18 -24.39 -14.32
CA LYS A 384 25.29 -24.91 -12.95
C LYS A 384 23.93 -25.16 -12.29
N ILE A 385 22.84 -24.69 -12.90
CA ILE A 385 21.46 -24.95 -12.47
C ILE A 385 20.94 -26.13 -13.28
N LEU A 386 20.53 -27.20 -12.61
CA LEU A 386 20.16 -28.47 -13.24
C LEU A 386 18.68 -28.52 -13.66
N ASP A 387 18.37 -29.14 -14.79
CA ASP A 387 16.98 -29.35 -15.25
C ASP A 387 16.15 -30.13 -14.23
N SER A 388 16.75 -31.12 -13.57
CA SER A 388 16.11 -31.97 -12.57
C SER A 388 15.63 -31.22 -11.33
N TRP A 389 16.00 -29.95 -11.16
CA TRP A 389 15.53 -29.11 -10.06
C TRP A 389 14.12 -28.54 -10.30
N ASN A 390 13.55 -28.74 -11.50
CA ASN A 390 12.18 -28.33 -11.84
C ASN A 390 11.92 -26.84 -11.54
N LEU A 391 12.92 -25.99 -11.80
CA LEU A 391 12.83 -24.53 -11.69
C LEU A 391 12.58 -23.93 -13.07
N LYS A 392 11.63 -23.00 -13.16
CA LYS A 392 11.33 -22.25 -14.38
C LYS A 392 11.52 -20.76 -14.15
N PHE A 393 12.28 -20.13 -15.04
CA PHE A 393 12.54 -18.69 -15.03
C PHE A 393 11.68 -18.07 -16.14
N PRO A 394 10.49 -17.52 -15.83
CA PRO A 394 9.61 -16.97 -16.86
C PRO A 394 10.27 -15.76 -17.50
N THR A 395 10.18 -15.60 -18.82
CA THR A 395 10.66 -14.41 -19.56
C THR A 395 9.53 -13.47 -19.95
N GLU A 396 8.29 -13.94 -19.84
CA GLU A 396 7.06 -13.24 -20.19
C GLU A 396 6.06 -13.31 -19.02
N PRO A 397 5.09 -12.38 -18.93
CA PRO A 397 3.99 -12.47 -17.97
C PRO A 397 3.32 -13.85 -18.03
N THR A 398 3.29 -14.53 -16.90
CA THR A 398 2.75 -15.89 -16.79
C THR A 398 1.62 -15.91 -15.76
N GLU A 399 0.46 -16.44 -16.13
CA GLU A 399 -0.65 -16.62 -15.18
C GLU A 399 -0.25 -17.58 -14.05
N TRP A 400 -0.78 -17.34 -12.86
CA TRP A 400 -0.55 -18.21 -11.72
C TRP A 400 -1.01 -19.65 -12.05
N PRO A 401 -0.17 -20.67 -11.83
CA PRO A 401 -0.37 -21.99 -12.45
C PRO A 401 -1.57 -22.79 -11.94
N GLN A 402 -2.15 -22.42 -10.79
CA GLN A 402 -3.38 -23.04 -10.29
C GLN A 402 -4.44 -22.02 -9.87
N ARG A 403 -5.68 -22.50 -9.80
CA ARG A 403 -6.77 -21.81 -9.09
C ARG A 403 -6.67 -22.03 -7.59
N GLY A 404 -7.25 -21.13 -6.81
CA GLY A 404 -7.19 -21.20 -5.35
C GLY A 404 -5.96 -20.48 -4.79
N LEU A 405 -5.48 -20.97 -3.65
CA LEU A 405 -4.41 -20.32 -2.88
C LEU A 405 -3.16 -20.09 -3.72
N ARG A 406 -2.71 -18.83 -3.72
CA ARG A 406 -1.45 -18.37 -4.26
C ARG A 406 -0.49 -18.15 -3.09
N ARG A 407 0.57 -18.95 -3.04
CA ARG A 407 1.66 -18.81 -2.07
C ARG A 407 2.97 -18.55 -2.76
N MET A 408 3.73 -17.59 -2.23
CA MET A 408 5.09 -17.31 -2.67
C MET A 408 6.08 -17.20 -1.52
N SER A 409 7.34 -17.43 -1.87
CA SER A 409 8.52 -17.19 -1.03
C SER A 409 9.28 -15.97 -1.53
N ILE A 410 9.88 -15.21 -0.62
CA ILE A 410 10.71 -14.04 -0.91
C ILE A 410 12.03 -14.17 -0.16
N ASN A 411 13.14 -14.04 -0.89
CA ASN A 411 14.50 -14.09 -0.34
C ASN A 411 15.18 -12.72 -0.39
N SER A 412 15.95 -12.38 0.64
CA SER A 412 16.98 -11.35 0.53
C SER A 412 18.19 -11.69 1.37
N PHE A 413 19.37 -11.71 0.77
CA PHE A 413 20.62 -12.16 1.39
C PHE A 413 21.63 -11.00 1.42
N GLY A 414 22.10 -10.66 2.62
CA GLY A 414 23.09 -9.61 2.82
C GLY A 414 24.48 -10.10 2.44
N VAL A 415 25.31 -9.21 1.89
CA VAL A 415 26.68 -9.57 1.46
C VAL A 415 27.53 -10.16 2.59
N GLY A 416 27.31 -9.76 3.85
CA GLY A 416 27.98 -10.34 5.02
C GLY A 416 27.35 -11.63 5.56
N GLY A 417 26.46 -12.28 4.81
CA GLY A 417 25.82 -13.55 5.18
C GLY A 417 24.58 -13.45 6.06
N SER A 418 24.06 -12.24 6.33
CA SER A 418 22.79 -12.05 7.05
C SER A 418 21.61 -12.27 6.09
N ASN A 419 20.90 -13.38 6.24
CA ASN A 419 19.85 -13.81 5.34
C ASN A 419 18.46 -13.52 5.92
N ALA A 420 17.50 -13.23 5.06
CA ALA A 420 16.10 -13.07 5.41
C ALA A 420 15.18 -13.81 4.43
N HIS A 421 14.10 -14.40 4.95
CA HIS A 421 13.09 -15.11 4.18
C HIS A 421 11.68 -14.79 4.67
N VAL A 422 10.75 -14.61 3.73
CA VAL A 422 9.33 -14.37 4.01
C VAL A 422 8.46 -15.28 3.13
N VAL A 423 7.39 -15.84 3.70
CA VAL A 423 6.36 -16.59 2.96
C VAL A 423 5.05 -15.82 3.02
N MET A 424 4.42 -15.61 1.87
CA MET A 424 3.18 -14.84 1.73
C MET A 424 2.10 -15.61 0.98
N ASP A 425 0.85 -15.40 1.41
CA ASP A 425 -0.36 -15.87 0.73
C ASP A 425 -1.13 -14.66 0.16
N ASP A 426 -1.89 -14.89 -0.92
CA ASP A 426 -2.91 -13.93 -1.34
C ASP A 426 -4.04 -13.81 -0.29
N ALA A 427 -4.65 -12.64 -0.22
CA ALA A 427 -5.64 -12.32 0.82
C ALA A 427 -6.95 -13.09 0.66
N LEU A 428 -7.52 -13.15 -0.56
CA LEU A 428 -8.82 -13.80 -0.83
C LEU A 428 -8.83 -15.26 -0.39
N HIS A 429 -7.87 -16.05 -0.87
CA HIS A 429 -7.87 -17.49 -0.62
C HIS A 429 -7.41 -17.80 0.80
N PHE A 430 -6.55 -16.97 1.40
CA PHE A 430 -6.25 -17.05 2.82
C PHE A 430 -7.53 -16.88 3.65
N LEU A 431 -8.27 -15.78 3.46
CA LEU A 431 -9.50 -15.48 4.21
C LEU A 431 -10.53 -16.60 4.05
N LYS A 432 -10.78 -17.06 2.81
CA LYS A 432 -11.69 -18.18 2.52
C LYS A 432 -11.26 -19.46 3.23
N ARG A 433 -9.97 -19.84 3.16
CA ARG A 433 -9.46 -21.07 3.78
C ARG A 433 -9.61 -21.05 5.30
N HIS A 434 -9.52 -19.87 5.90
CA HIS A 434 -9.64 -19.67 7.35
C HIS A 434 -11.05 -19.28 7.81
N ARG A 435 -12.05 -19.24 6.90
CA ARG A 435 -13.44 -18.83 7.18
C ARG A 435 -13.54 -17.44 7.82
N LEU A 436 -12.69 -16.52 7.35
CA LEU A 436 -12.67 -15.12 7.78
C LEU A 436 -13.34 -14.24 6.73
N VAL A 437 -13.96 -13.15 7.17
CA VAL A 437 -14.54 -12.12 6.31
C VAL A 437 -13.71 -10.86 6.48
N GLY A 438 -13.24 -10.27 5.37
CA GLY A 438 -12.43 -9.06 5.39
C GLY A 438 -12.24 -8.50 3.98
N ASN A 439 -11.91 -7.22 3.89
CA ASN A 439 -11.68 -6.53 2.63
C ASN A 439 -10.35 -6.96 2.00
N HIS A 440 -10.31 -7.14 0.67
CA HIS A 440 -9.09 -7.50 -0.04
C HIS A 440 -9.07 -6.96 -1.48
N ARG A 441 -7.89 -6.99 -2.12
CA ARG A 441 -7.72 -6.62 -3.55
C ARG A 441 -7.38 -7.79 -4.48
N THR A 442 -7.33 -9.02 -3.98
CA THR A 442 -7.02 -10.18 -4.82
C THR A 442 -8.07 -10.40 -5.92
N GLU A 443 -7.62 -10.47 -7.16
CA GLU A 443 -8.41 -10.86 -8.32
C GLU A 443 -8.66 -12.38 -8.28
N ALA A 444 -9.92 -12.80 -8.23
CA ALA A 444 -10.27 -14.21 -8.14
C ALA A 444 -9.86 -15.02 -9.39
N VAL A 445 -9.90 -14.38 -10.57
CA VAL A 445 -9.55 -14.99 -11.86
C VAL A 445 -8.43 -14.16 -12.48
N PRO A 446 -7.18 -14.66 -12.49
CA PRO A 446 -6.08 -13.99 -13.17
C PRO A 446 -6.39 -13.78 -14.65
N ARG A 447 -6.03 -12.61 -15.19
CA ARG A 447 -6.10 -12.36 -16.63
C ARG A 447 -4.95 -11.47 -17.06
N ILE A 448 -4.08 -11.97 -17.94
CA ILE A 448 -3.06 -11.12 -18.56
C ILE A 448 -3.76 -10.05 -19.41
N PRO A 449 -3.54 -8.74 -19.14
CA PRO A 449 -4.10 -7.67 -19.94
C PRO A 449 -3.72 -7.82 -21.41
N ALA A 450 -4.65 -7.54 -22.33
CA ALA A 450 -4.45 -7.77 -23.76
C ALA A 450 -3.17 -7.11 -24.31
N ARG A 451 -2.81 -5.93 -23.80
CA ARG A 451 -1.59 -5.18 -24.17
C ARG A 451 -0.27 -5.88 -23.80
N PHE A 452 -0.30 -6.87 -22.90
CA PHE A 452 0.86 -7.63 -22.45
C PHE A 452 0.85 -9.10 -22.90
N ARG A 453 -0.13 -9.49 -23.72
CA ARG A 453 -0.14 -10.84 -24.30
C ARG A 453 0.94 -10.93 -25.38
N PRO A 454 1.66 -12.05 -25.49
CA PRO A 454 2.59 -12.27 -26.59
C PRO A 454 1.82 -12.15 -27.92
N VAL A 455 2.25 -11.24 -28.78
CA VAL A 455 1.71 -11.15 -30.15
C VAL A 455 2.33 -12.30 -30.92
N ASN A 456 1.72 -13.49 -30.85
CA ASN A 456 2.09 -14.58 -31.74
C ASN A 456 1.84 -14.10 -33.17
N GLY A 457 2.91 -13.95 -33.94
CA GLY A 457 2.86 -13.63 -35.36
C GLY A 457 2.07 -14.69 -36.12
N VAL A 458 0.79 -14.41 -36.38
CA VAL A 458 0.05 -14.96 -37.51
C VAL A 458 -0.73 -13.80 -38.12
N LYS A 459 -0.31 -13.38 -39.31
CA LYS A 459 -1.21 -12.70 -40.25
C LYS A 459 -2.33 -13.68 -40.58
N ALA A 460 -3.52 -13.45 -40.04
CA ALA A 460 -4.76 -13.98 -40.60
C ALA A 460 -5.82 -12.88 -40.52
N ASN A 461 -6.18 -12.36 -41.69
CA ASN A 461 -7.39 -11.57 -41.89
C ASN A 461 -8.60 -12.36 -41.37
N GLY A 462 -9.54 -11.69 -40.71
CA GLY A 462 -10.86 -12.28 -40.44
C GLY A 462 -11.62 -11.62 -39.31
N ILE A 463 -12.56 -10.74 -39.69
CA ILE A 463 -13.55 -10.05 -38.86
C ILE A 463 -14.48 -11.08 -38.16
N ASN A 464 -14.79 -10.87 -36.88
CA ASN A 464 -16.15 -10.71 -36.32
C ASN A 464 -16.17 -10.88 -34.79
N GLY A 465 -16.63 -9.84 -34.11
CA GLY A 465 -17.12 -9.96 -32.74
C GLY A 465 -18.46 -10.69 -32.72
N ILE A 466 -18.71 -11.44 -31.64
CA ILE A 466 -20.04 -11.81 -31.15
C ILE A 466 -19.95 -11.96 -29.63
N ASN A 467 -20.84 -11.24 -28.95
CA ASN A 467 -21.16 -11.36 -27.53
C ASN A 467 -21.68 -12.77 -27.21
N GLY A 468 -21.06 -13.44 -26.24
CA GLY A 468 -21.55 -14.70 -25.66
C GLY A 468 -22.10 -14.47 -24.26
N THR A 469 -23.39 -14.15 -24.16
CA THR A 469 -24.16 -14.20 -22.91
C THR A 469 -24.57 -15.66 -22.63
N HIS A 470 -23.99 -16.28 -21.60
CA HIS A 470 -24.44 -17.59 -21.14
C HIS A 470 -25.56 -17.45 -20.11
N ARG A 471 -26.81 -17.56 -20.58
CA ARG A 471 -27.97 -17.92 -19.75
C ARG A 471 -27.97 -19.44 -19.54
N ALA A 472 -27.91 -19.88 -18.30
CA ALA A 472 -28.21 -21.26 -17.92
C ALA A 472 -29.49 -21.27 -17.07
N HIS A 473 -30.57 -21.81 -17.64
CA HIS A 473 -31.84 -22.08 -16.96
C HIS A 473 -31.72 -23.34 -16.09
N GLY A 474 -31.79 -23.18 -14.77
CA GLY A 474 -31.98 -24.26 -13.79
C GLY A 474 -33.38 -24.19 -13.18
N ARG A 475 -34.11 -25.31 -13.26
CA ARG A 475 -35.52 -25.46 -12.85
C ARG A 475 -35.76 -25.32 -11.34
N HIS A 476 -36.92 -24.75 -11.01
CA HIS A 476 -37.54 -24.66 -9.69
C HIS A 476 -37.63 -26.00 -8.93
N ARG A 477 -37.34 -25.95 -7.62
CA ARG A 477 -38.03 -26.74 -6.58
C ARG A 477 -38.56 -25.75 -5.53
N GLN A 478 -39.85 -25.85 -5.24
CA GLN A 478 -40.53 -25.13 -4.17
C GLN A 478 -40.19 -25.78 -2.83
N ASP A 479 -39.75 -24.96 -1.88
CA ASP A 479 -39.69 -25.22 -0.45
C ASP A 479 -40.15 -23.91 0.23
N SER A 480 -41.21 -24.02 1.01
CA SER A 480 -41.80 -23.00 1.84
C SER A 480 -41.07 -22.91 3.18
N GLY A 481 -40.00 -22.11 3.22
CA GLY A 481 -39.31 -21.71 4.44
C GLY A 481 -39.14 -20.19 4.46
N VAL A 482 -39.74 -19.53 5.46
CA VAL A 482 -39.58 -18.10 5.72
C VAL A 482 -38.12 -17.86 6.13
N ASN A 483 -37.32 -17.28 5.22
CA ASN A 483 -35.95 -16.89 5.49
C ASN A 483 -35.91 -15.40 5.86
N MET A 484 -35.76 -15.11 7.16
CA MET A 484 -35.36 -13.80 7.65
C MET A 484 -33.84 -13.80 7.79
N GLY A 485 -33.15 -13.17 6.84
CA GLY A 485 -31.70 -12.98 6.84
C GLY A 485 -31.21 -12.57 5.46
N ASP A 486 -30.49 -11.46 5.40
CA ASP A 486 -29.87 -10.84 4.22
C ASP A 486 -30.80 -10.01 3.32
N VAL A 487 -31.35 -8.93 3.89
CA VAL A 487 -31.70 -7.73 3.13
C VAL A 487 -30.44 -6.87 2.99
N GLU A 488 -29.45 -7.33 2.21
CA GLU A 488 -28.64 -6.39 1.44
C GLU A 488 -29.44 -6.09 0.18
N ALA A 489 -30.39 -5.15 0.29
CA ALA A 489 -31.01 -4.57 -0.88
C ALA A 489 -29.90 -3.89 -1.70
N GLU A 490 -29.54 -4.46 -2.85
CA GLU A 490 -28.95 -3.73 -3.97
C GLU A 490 -29.98 -2.67 -4.42
N SER A 491 -30.12 -1.60 -3.66
CA SER A 491 -30.88 -0.42 -4.08
C SER A 491 -29.98 0.37 -5.04
N ASN A 492 -30.50 0.67 -6.23
CA ASN A 492 -29.92 1.66 -7.15
C ASN A 492 -30.10 3.06 -6.53
N ASP A 493 -29.41 3.34 -5.43
CA ASP A 493 -29.45 4.60 -4.71
C ASP A 493 -28.66 5.68 -5.47
N VAL A 494 -29.39 6.48 -6.26
CA VAL A 494 -28.88 7.63 -7.03
C VAL A 494 -28.84 8.91 -6.17
N SER A 495 -28.90 8.80 -4.84
CA SER A 495 -28.86 9.98 -3.97
C SER A 495 -27.55 10.76 -4.13
N PRO A 496 -27.60 12.10 -4.09
CA PRO A 496 -26.40 12.93 -4.13
C PRO A 496 -25.49 12.64 -2.92
N ARG A 497 -24.18 12.58 -3.17
CA ARG A 497 -23.15 12.30 -2.17
C ARG A 497 -22.17 13.45 -2.09
N ILE A 498 -21.54 13.60 -0.92
CA ILE A 498 -20.49 14.60 -0.70
C ILE A 498 -19.11 14.00 -0.95
N PHE A 499 -18.28 14.73 -1.70
CA PHE A 499 -16.89 14.39 -1.97
C PHE A 499 -16.02 15.47 -1.37
N VAL A 500 -15.19 15.12 -0.38
CA VAL A 500 -14.35 16.07 0.35
C VAL A 500 -12.90 15.94 -0.10
N PHE A 501 -12.31 17.04 -0.52
CA PHE A 501 -10.92 17.12 -0.93
C PHE A 501 -10.20 18.08 0.03
N SER A 502 -9.05 17.68 0.54
CA SER A 502 -8.28 18.53 1.43
C SER A 502 -6.78 18.42 1.19
N ALA A 503 -6.06 19.51 1.46
CA ALA A 503 -4.60 19.57 1.42
C ALA A 503 -4.04 20.66 2.36
N ASN A 504 -2.71 20.70 2.52
CA ASN A 504 -2.03 21.68 3.38
C ASN A 504 -1.86 23.06 2.74
N ASP A 505 -2.02 23.17 1.41
CA ASP A 505 -1.99 24.41 0.66
C ASP A 505 -3.14 24.47 -0.37
N PRO A 506 -3.59 25.67 -0.79
CA PRO A 506 -4.73 25.81 -1.70
C PRO A 506 -4.44 25.28 -3.12
N ASP A 507 -3.20 25.36 -3.60
CA ASP A 507 -2.84 24.90 -4.93
C ASP A 507 -2.85 23.36 -5.00
N ALA A 508 -2.49 22.69 -3.90
CA ALA A 508 -2.61 21.23 -3.77
C ALA A 508 -4.06 20.76 -3.91
N VAL A 509 -5.03 21.48 -3.37
CA VAL A 509 -6.45 21.14 -3.56
C VAL A 509 -6.82 21.24 -5.04
N SER A 510 -6.36 22.28 -5.73
CA SER A 510 -6.57 22.42 -7.18
C SER A 510 -5.92 21.28 -7.97
N ARG A 511 -4.71 20.86 -7.60
CA ARG A 511 -4.05 19.68 -8.20
C ARG A 511 -4.85 18.40 -7.94
N LEU A 512 -5.36 18.19 -6.72
CA LEU A 512 -6.21 17.03 -6.39
C LEU A 512 -7.48 16.99 -7.24
N LYS A 513 -8.17 18.14 -7.42
CA LYS A 513 -9.36 18.21 -8.28
C LYS A 513 -9.06 17.73 -9.70
N THR A 514 -7.96 18.21 -10.29
CA THR A 514 -7.52 17.76 -11.63
C THR A 514 -7.21 16.27 -11.65
N LEU A 515 -6.45 15.77 -10.67
CA LEU A 515 -6.11 14.34 -10.58
C LEU A 515 -7.34 13.44 -10.48
N TYR A 516 -8.33 13.80 -9.65
CA TYR A 516 -9.55 13.02 -9.52
C TYR A 516 -10.42 13.11 -10.78
N LYS A 517 -10.48 14.29 -11.42
CA LYS A 517 -11.18 14.45 -12.70
C LYS A 517 -10.61 13.52 -13.77
N ASP A 518 -9.29 13.50 -13.92
CA ASP A 518 -8.59 12.68 -14.90
C ASP A 518 -8.73 11.18 -14.56
N HIS A 519 -8.65 10.83 -13.27
CA HIS A 519 -8.87 9.47 -12.81
C HIS A 519 -10.29 8.97 -13.13
N LEU A 520 -11.32 9.78 -12.86
CA LEU A 520 -12.71 9.46 -13.20
C LEU A 520 -12.90 9.28 -14.70
N ALA A 521 -12.26 10.11 -15.52
CA ALA A 521 -12.30 10.00 -16.98
C ALA A 521 -11.66 8.72 -17.53
N SER A 522 -10.69 8.16 -16.80
CA SER A 522 -9.98 6.94 -17.19
C SER A 522 -10.69 5.63 -16.83
N GLN A 523 -11.78 5.70 -16.05
CA GLN A 523 -12.51 4.53 -15.60
C GLN A 523 -13.53 4.07 -16.67
N ASP A 524 -13.41 2.82 -17.10
CA ASP A 524 -14.39 2.14 -17.94
C ASP A 524 -15.17 1.16 -17.06
N THR A 525 -16.29 1.60 -16.50
CA THR A 525 -17.13 0.81 -15.60
C THR A 525 -18.56 0.77 -16.12
N ASP A 526 -19.21 -0.40 -16.05
CA ASP A 526 -20.66 -0.48 -16.23
C ASP A 526 -21.42 0.36 -15.18
N GLU A 527 -22.69 0.62 -15.43
CA GLU A 527 -23.51 1.54 -14.63
C GLU A 527 -23.61 1.12 -13.15
N THR A 528 -23.73 -0.18 -12.86
CA THR A 528 -23.84 -0.70 -11.49
C THR A 528 -22.51 -0.62 -10.75
N ALA A 529 -21.41 -0.95 -11.42
CA ALA A 529 -20.06 -0.78 -10.89
C ALA A 529 -19.74 0.71 -10.63
N SER A 530 -20.22 1.60 -11.49
CA SER A 530 -20.05 3.05 -11.34
C SER A 530 -20.76 3.60 -10.10
N LEU A 531 -22.00 3.16 -9.82
CA LEU A 531 -22.75 3.56 -8.62
C LEU A 531 -22.08 3.06 -7.32
N ARG A 532 -21.56 1.83 -7.30
CA ARG A 532 -20.79 1.34 -6.15
C ARG A 532 -19.51 2.13 -5.96
N TYR A 533 -18.78 2.39 -7.05
CA TYR A 533 -17.54 3.14 -7.02
C TYR A 533 -17.73 4.56 -6.48
N ILE A 534 -18.75 5.30 -6.92
CA ILE A 534 -18.97 6.69 -6.49
C ILE A 534 -19.36 6.77 -5.01
N ARG A 535 -20.11 5.77 -4.51
CA ARG A 535 -20.41 5.60 -3.08
C ARG A 535 -19.14 5.37 -2.27
N ASP A 536 -18.33 4.40 -2.69
CA ASP A 536 -17.12 4.01 -1.96
C ASP A 536 -16.05 5.11 -2.02
N LEU A 537 -15.98 5.87 -3.12
CA LEU A 537 -15.12 7.04 -3.25
C LEU A 537 -15.54 8.16 -2.28
N SER A 538 -16.83 8.46 -2.18
CA SER A 538 -17.36 9.45 -1.22
C SER A 538 -17.00 9.07 0.22
N TYR A 539 -17.23 7.80 0.60
CA TYR A 539 -16.83 7.27 1.90
C TYR A 539 -15.31 7.36 2.13
N THR A 540 -14.51 6.97 1.14
CA THR A 540 -13.05 6.98 1.25
C THR A 540 -12.52 8.40 1.47
N LEU A 541 -12.99 9.37 0.70
CA LEU A 541 -12.58 10.77 0.81
C LEU A 541 -13.01 11.41 2.14
N ALA A 542 -14.16 11.04 2.67
CA ALA A 542 -14.68 11.60 3.91
C ALA A 542 -14.08 10.95 5.16
N SER A 543 -13.87 9.63 5.15
CA SER A 543 -13.58 8.84 6.36
C SER A 543 -12.23 8.13 6.36
N ARG A 544 -11.58 7.95 5.20
CA ARG A 544 -10.32 7.20 5.04
C ARG A 544 -9.18 8.09 4.55
N ARG A 545 -9.30 9.41 4.74
CA ARG A 545 -8.33 10.44 4.37
C ARG A 545 -8.17 11.46 5.48
N THR A 546 -6.96 11.98 5.63
CA THR A 546 -6.66 13.06 6.56
C THR A 546 -7.36 14.35 6.12
N GLN A 547 -8.03 15.03 7.04
CA GLN A 547 -8.76 16.26 6.75
C GLN A 547 -7.90 17.50 7.01
N HIS A 548 -7.12 17.89 6.01
CA HIS A 548 -6.18 19.01 6.08
C HIS A 548 -6.85 20.40 6.17
N ALA A 549 -6.03 21.43 6.34
CA ALA A 549 -6.47 22.80 6.61
C ALA A 549 -7.19 23.47 5.43
N TRP A 550 -6.80 23.20 4.18
CA TRP A 550 -7.50 23.71 3.00
C TRP A 550 -8.46 22.65 2.49
N ARG A 551 -9.73 23.01 2.31
CA ARG A 551 -10.79 22.07 1.94
C ARG A 551 -11.61 22.58 0.77
N TYR A 552 -12.07 21.63 -0.03
CA TYR A 552 -13.05 21.79 -1.09
C TYR A 552 -14.04 20.63 -1.00
N PHE A 553 -15.29 20.85 -1.37
CA PHE A 553 -16.25 19.76 -1.47
C PHE A 553 -17.04 19.86 -2.76
N SER A 554 -17.56 18.72 -3.19
CA SER A 554 -18.47 18.63 -4.33
C SER A 554 -19.64 17.73 -3.99
N ILE A 555 -20.80 17.97 -4.61
CA ILE A 555 -21.99 17.14 -4.46
C ILE A 555 -22.32 16.53 -5.81
N ALA A 556 -22.39 15.21 -5.88
CA ALA A 556 -22.70 14.48 -7.11
C ALA A 556 -23.38 13.15 -6.82
N SER A 557 -24.25 12.69 -7.72
CA SER A 557 -24.88 11.36 -7.69
C SER A 557 -24.26 10.37 -8.67
N SER A 558 -23.35 10.82 -9.54
CA SER A 558 -22.66 9.98 -10.54
C SER A 558 -21.23 10.44 -10.80
N SER A 559 -20.40 9.54 -11.34
CA SER A 559 -19.01 9.83 -11.73
C SER A 559 -18.91 10.95 -12.76
N HIS A 560 -19.80 10.97 -13.76
CA HIS A 560 -19.86 12.03 -14.76
C HIS A 560 -20.25 13.39 -14.15
N GLN A 561 -21.24 13.41 -13.25
CA GLN A 561 -21.60 14.65 -12.56
C GLN A 561 -20.44 15.16 -11.68
N LEU A 562 -19.76 14.27 -10.95
CA LEU A 562 -18.60 14.62 -10.15
C LEU A 562 -17.46 15.20 -11.01
N GLN A 563 -17.20 14.58 -12.17
CA GLN A 563 -16.20 15.10 -13.11
C GLN A 563 -16.51 16.55 -13.52
N LYS A 564 -17.76 16.82 -13.87
CA LYS A 564 -18.22 18.17 -14.25
C LYS A 564 -18.14 19.16 -13.09
N THR A 565 -18.53 18.77 -11.88
CA THR A 565 -18.49 19.67 -10.73
C THR A 565 -17.05 19.95 -10.26
N LEU A 566 -16.09 19.06 -10.52
CA LEU A 566 -14.67 19.31 -10.26
C LEU A 566 -14.04 20.37 -11.18
N GLU A 567 -14.68 20.71 -12.31
CA GLU A 567 -14.26 21.81 -13.20
C GLU A 567 -14.60 23.19 -12.66
N ASP A 568 -15.45 23.27 -11.63
CA ASP A 568 -15.78 24.52 -10.96
C ASP A 568 -14.52 25.25 -10.50
N THR A 569 -14.46 26.56 -10.72
CA THR A 569 -13.32 27.42 -10.38
C THR A 569 -13.38 27.95 -8.94
N SER A 570 -14.41 27.58 -8.17
CA SER A 570 -14.53 27.93 -6.76
C SER A 570 -13.28 27.53 -5.97
N LYS A 571 -12.82 28.47 -5.15
CA LYS A 571 -11.53 28.37 -4.45
C LYS A 571 -11.68 27.49 -3.21
N PRO A 572 -10.67 26.68 -2.87
CA PRO A 572 -10.63 25.99 -1.60
C PRO A 572 -10.64 26.99 -0.45
N THR A 573 -11.30 26.61 0.64
CA THR A 573 -11.40 27.45 1.84
C THR A 573 -10.49 26.90 2.93
N ARG A 574 -9.74 27.78 3.59
CA ARG A 574 -8.97 27.39 4.78
C ARG A 574 -9.92 27.27 5.97
N VAL A 575 -9.86 26.14 6.65
CA VAL A 575 -10.56 25.88 7.91
C VAL A 575 -10.11 26.93 8.93
N LYS A 576 -11.09 27.69 9.44
CA LYS A 576 -10.92 28.54 10.63
C LYS A 576 -11.17 27.66 11.86
N SER A 577 -10.94 28.19 13.06
CA SER A 577 -11.23 27.49 14.33
C SER A 577 -12.57 26.74 14.28
N GLN A 578 -12.68 25.62 15.00
CA GLN A 578 -13.90 24.81 15.02
C GLN A 578 -15.14 25.70 15.20
N PRO A 579 -16.11 25.66 14.26
CA PRO A 579 -17.28 26.52 14.35
C PRO A 579 -18.10 26.15 15.59
N ARG A 580 -18.62 27.16 16.28
CA ARG A 580 -19.61 26.94 17.33
C ARG A 580 -20.94 26.60 16.66
N LEU A 581 -21.42 25.38 16.86
CA LEU A 581 -22.70 24.94 16.33
C LEU A 581 -23.84 25.43 17.25
N GLY A 582 -24.84 26.08 16.68
CA GLY A 582 -26.09 26.43 17.36
C GLY A 582 -27.26 25.77 16.65
N PHE A 583 -28.07 25.01 17.40
CA PHE A 583 -29.30 24.42 16.89
C PHE A 583 -30.45 25.39 17.11
N VAL A 584 -31.20 25.69 16.04
CA VAL A 584 -32.40 26.52 16.09
C VAL A 584 -33.58 25.61 15.80
N PHE A 585 -34.40 25.38 16.82
CA PHE A 585 -35.60 24.58 16.73
C PHE A 585 -36.76 25.45 16.24
N THR A 586 -37.42 25.02 15.17
CA THR A 586 -38.53 25.75 14.57
C THR A 586 -39.81 25.57 15.39
N GLY A 587 -40.58 26.65 15.48
CA GLY A 587 -41.93 26.61 16.05
C GLY A 587 -42.96 26.04 15.06
N GLN A 588 -44.24 26.20 15.38
CA GLN A 588 -45.35 25.84 14.50
C GLN A 588 -45.33 26.68 13.21
N GLY A 589 -45.64 26.06 12.07
CA GLY A 589 -45.69 26.70 10.73
C GLY A 589 -44.67 26.16 9.72
N ALA A 590 -43.73 25.31 10.14
CA ALA A 590 -42.75 24.67 9.26
C ALA A 590 -43.17 23.29 8.73
N GLN A 591 -44.32 22.77 9.19
CA GLN A 591 -44.77 21.43 8.86
C GLN A 591 -45.27 21.27 7.42
N TRP A 592 -45.10 20.08 6.86
CA TRP A 592 -45.69 19.67 5.58
C TRP A 592 -45.85 18.15 5.51
N ALA A 593 -46.80 17.66 4.73
CA ALA A 593 -47.11 16.22 4.65
C ALA A 593 -45.92 15.40 4.14
N ALA A 594 -45.64 14.26 4.77
CA ALA A 594 -44.49 13.39 4.50
C ALA A 594 -43.09 13.98 4.76
N MET A 595 -43.00 15.09 5.51
CA MET A 595 -41.71 15.64 5.89
C MET A 595 -40.85 14.64 6.68
N GLY A 596 -39.57 14.52 6.30
CA GLY A 596 -38.62 13.65 6.96
C GLY A 596 -38.77 12.14 6.66
N MET A 597 -39.76 11.72 5.87
CA MET A 597 -39.94 10.29 5.55
C MET A 597 -38.78 9.71 4.75
N ASP A 598 -38.14 10.50 3.89
CA ASP A 598 -36.93 10.08 3.16
C ASP A 598 -35.75 9.79 4.12
N LEU A 599 -35.76 10.35 5.33
CA LEU A 599 -34.71 10.13 6.33
C LEU A 599 -34.89 8.81 7.10
N MET A 600 -36.00 8.10 6.89
CA MET A 600 -36.24 6.78 7.52
C MET A 600 -35.23 5.71 7.10
N VAL A 601 -34.47 5.96 6.02
CA VAL A 601 -33.32 5.13 5.63
C VAL A 601 -32.18 5.18 6.64
N TYR A 602 -32.09 6.25 7.46
CA TYR A 602 -31.08 6.39 8.49
C TYR A 602 -31.57 5.77 9.79
N ARG A 603 -30.92 4.69 10.21
CA ARG A 603 -31.27 3.93 11.42
C ARG A 603 -31.42 4.82 12.67
N ALA A 604 -30.51 5.76 12.90
CA ALA A 604 -30.59 6.64 14.08
C ALA A 604 -31.85 7.53 14.07
N PHE A 605 -32.25 8.02 12.89
CA PHE A 605 -33.47 8.80 12.72
C PHE A 605 -34.70 7.91 12.89
N GLN A 606 -34.71 6.74 12.22
CA GLN A 606 -35.78 5.75 12.31
C GLN A 606 -36.02 5.30 13.76
N GLU A 607 -34.98 4.93 14.49
CA GLU A 607 -35.06 4.49 15.89
C GLU A 607 -35.61 5.62 16.78
N SER A 608 -35.17 6.86 16.57
CA SER A 608 -35.68 8.02 17.29
C SER A 608 -37.16 8.29 17.02
N LEU A 609 -37.57 8.20 15.75
CA LEU A 609 -38.95 8.47 15.35
C LEU A 609 -39.90 7.37 15.85
N LEU A 610 -39.49 6.11 15.77
CA LEU A 610 -40.25 4.98 16.33
C LEU A 610 -40.32 5.03 17.86
N ALA A 611 -39.29 5.54 18.53
CA ALA A 611 -39.33 5.75 19.96
C ALA A 611 -40.32 6.86 20.35
N ALA A 612 -40.36 7.96 19.59
CA ALA A 612 -41.33 9.03 19.79
C ALA A 612 -42.78 8.56 19.56
N ASP A 613 -43.00 7.73 18.52
CA ASP A 613 -44.32 7.15 18.23
C ASP A 613 -44.83 6.27 19.38
N ARG A 614 -43.96 5.40 19.92
CA ARG A 614 -44.29 4.60 21.13
C ARG A 614 -44.61 5.48 22.33
N TYR A 615 -43.82 6.53 22.55
CA TYR A 615 -44.05 7.44 23.67
C TYR A 615 -45.41 8.16 23.59
N LEU A 616 -45.82 8.60 22.40
CA LEU A 616 -47.14 9.20 22.19
C LEU A 616 -48.27 8.19 22.40
N SER A 617 -48.08 6.95 21.94
CA SER A 617 -49.03 5.86 22.20
C SER A 617 -49.19 5.60 23.72
N ASP A 618 -48.09 5.58 24.47
CA ASP A 618 -48.10 5.38 25.93
C ASP A 618 -48.80 6.52 26.68
N LEU A 619 -48.79 7.74 26.12
CA LEU A 619 -49.54 8.89 26.63
C LEU A 619 -51.04 8.85 26.29
N GLY A 620 -51.49 7.86 25.53
CA GLY A 620 -52.91 7.67 25.17
C GLY A 620 -53.34 8.38 23.88
N CYS A 621 -52.41 8.82 23.03
CA CYS A 621 -52.75 9.32 21.71
C CYS A 621 -53.39 8.20 20.86
N ASN A 622 -54.54 8.48 20.23
CA ASN A 622 -55.30 7.51 19.42
C ASN A 622 -54.86 7.46 17.94
N TRP A 623 -53.68 8.01 17.63
CA TRP A 623 -53.10 8.07 16.30
C TRP A 623 -51.61 7.72 16.37
N SER A 624 -51.05 7.25 15.25
CA SER A 624 -49.62 6.95 15.12
C SER A 624 -48.92 8.06 14.36
N LEU A 625 -47.78 8.49 14.90
CA LEU A 625 -46.91 9.49 14.32
C LEU A 625 -46.31 9.03 12.99
N THR A 626 -45.81 7.79 12.93
CA THR A 626 -45.22 7.26 11.70
C THR A 626 -46.29 7.04 10.63
N PHE A 627 -47.48 6.61 11.02
CA PHE A 627 -48.61 6.49 10.11
C PHE A 627 -49.05 7.86 9.57
N GLU A 628 -49.17 8.88 10.42
CA GLU A 628 -49.55 10.23 9.98
C GLU A 628 -48.51 10.81 9.01
N LEU A 629 -47.21 10.65 9.29
CA LEU A 629 -46.14 11.09 8.41
C LEU A 629 -46.10 10.32 7.08
N SER A 630 -46.64 9.10 7.00
CA SER A 630 -46.72 8.36 5.73
C SER A 630 -47.81 8.87 4.78
N LYS A 631 -48.70 9.74 5.24
CA LYS A 631 -49.85 10.24 4.46
C LYS A 631 -49.45 11.30 3.45
N THR A 632 -50.22 11.36 2.36
CA THR A 632 -50.08 12.38 1.33
C THR A 632 -50.66 13.72 1.77
N LYS A 633 -50.33 14.81 1.07
CA LYS A 633 -50.85 16.16 1.33
C LYS A 633 -52.39 16.24 1.42
N THR A 634 -53.11 15.41 0.69
CA THR A 634 -54.58 15.43 0.66
C THR A 634 -55.25 14.65 1.80
N SER A 635 -54.51 13.77 2.47
CA SER A 635 -55.03 12.88 3.52
C SER A 635 -54.43 13.16 4.90
N SER A 636 -53.37 13.96 4.96
CA SER A 636 -52.70 14.31 6.19
C SER A 636 -53.45 15.38 6.97
N ARG A 637 -53.48 15.22 8.29
CA ARG A 637 -53.96 16.16 9.30
C ARG A 637 -52.82 16.96 9.92
N ILE A 638 -51.65 17.01 9.28
CA ILE A 638 -50.45 17.58 9.88
C ILE A 638 -50.55 19.07 10.23
N ASP A 639 -51.52 19.80 9.67
CA ASP A 639 -51.79 21.20 10.02
C ASP A 639 -52.67 21.37 11.27
N ASP A 640 -53.30 20.29 11.75
CA ASP A 640 -54.03 20.30 13.02
C ASP A 640 -53.04 20.44 14.19
N PRO A 641 -53.26 21.35 15.15
CA PRO A 641 -52.34 21.54 16.29
C PRO A 641 -52.04 20.27 17.10
N GLU A 642 -53.02 19.37 17.19
CA GLU A 642 -52.91 18.06 17.86
C GLU A 642 -51.84 17.15 17.23
N PHE A 643 -51.59 17.31 15.92
CA PHE A 643 -50.61 16.51 15.16
C PHE A 643 -49.33 17.31 14.95
N CYS A 644 -49.44 18.58 14.57
CA CYS A 644 -48.31 19.38 14.14
C CYS A 644 -47.26 19.56 15.24
N GLN A 645 -47.67 19.82 16.48
CA GLN A 645 -46.75 20.06 17.59
C GLN A 645 -45.93 18.81 17.93
N PRO A 646 -46.53 17.66 18.26
CA PRO A 646 -45.78 16.45 18.58
C PRO A 646 -44.96 15.92 17.40
N ILE A 647 -45.48 16.00 16.16
CA ILE A 647 -44.74 15.55 14.97
C ILE A 647 -43.51 16.42 14.72
N CYS A 648 -43.66 17.76 14.75
CA CYS A 648 -42.54 18.68 14.59
C CYS A 648 -41.48 18.47 15.68
N THR A 649 -41.89 18.29 16.94
CA THR A 649 -40.95 17.99 18.03
C THR A 649 -40.20 16.68 17.80
N ALA A 650 -40.92 15.60 17.48
CA ALA A 650 -40.31 14.29 17.25
C ALA A 650 -39.31 14.29 16.08
N LEU A 651 -39.65 14.96 14.98
CA LEU A 651 -38.76 15.09 13.83
C LEU A 651 -37.54 15.92 14.16
N GLN A 652 -37.69 17.04 14.87
CA GLN A 652 -36.55 17.86 15.26
C GLN A 652 -35.59 17.11 16.21
N VAL A 653 -36.13 16.32 17.15
CA VAL A 653 -35.32 15.43 18.01
C VAL A 653 -34.65 14.33 17.19
N ALA A 654 -35.35 13.72 16.23
CA ALA A 654 -34.78 12.71 15.35
C ALA A 654 -33.67 13.28 14.45
N MET A 655 -33.82 14.52 13.96
CA MET A 655 -32.82 15.23 13.16
C MET A 655 -31.58 15.61 13.98
N GLU A 656 -31.74 16.00 15.24
CA GLU A 656 -30.62 16.26 16.15
C GLU A 656 -29.72 15.03 16.33
N ARG A 657 -30.30 13.83 16.27
CA ARG A 657 -29.56 12.57 16.44
C ARG A 657 -28.78 12.12 15.20
N LEU A 658 -29.08 12.67 14.02
CA LEU A 658 -28.38 12.33 12.77
C LEU A 658 -26.88 12.70 12.81
N PRO A 659 -26.48 13.95 13.17
CA PRO A 659 -25.06 14.31 13.30
C PRO A 659 -24.30 13.51 14.35
N LEU A 660 -24.96 13.12 15.45
CA LEU A 660 -24.32 12.43 16.58
C LEU A 660 -23.90 10.99 16.25
N HIS A 661 -24.43 10.40 15.19
CA HIS A 661 -24.12 9.04 14.71
C HIS A 661 -23.27 9.02 13.42
N MET A 662 -22.91 10.17 12.87
CA MET A 662 -21.85 10.26 11.86
C MET A 662 -20.51 9.97 12.55
N PRO A 663 -19.52 9.33 11.89
CA PRO A 663 -18.21 9.09 12.49
C PRO A 663 -17.65 10.41 13.04
N GLN A 664 -17.57 10.51 14.36
CA GLN A 664 -17.16 11.75 14.99
C GLN A 664 -15.71 12.04 14.62
N VAL A 665 -15.50 13.20 14.00
CA VAL A 665 -14.26 13.97 14.22
C VAL A 665 -14.14 14.12 15.73
N HIS A 666 -13.10 13.55 16.33
CA HIS A 666 -12.87 13.53 17.76
C HIS A 666 -13.06 14.94 18.35
N PHE A 667 -14.08 15.12 19.18
CA PHE A 667 -14.25 16.35 19.95
C PHE A 667 -13.48 16.17 21.25
N PRO A 668 -12.37 16.90 21.48
CA PRO A 668 -11.71 16.83 22.77
C PRO A 668 -12.66 17.40 23.82
N GLU A 669 -13.02 16.57 24.80
CA GLU A 669 -13.64 17.05 26.03
C GLU A 669 -12.72 18.08 26.67
N LYS A 670 -13.27 19.26 27.01
CA LYS A 670 -12.57 20.22 27.85
C LYS A 670 -12.27 19.53 29.18
N GLN A 671 -10.98 19.34 29.49
CA GLN A 671 -10.58 19.09 30.87
C GLN A 671 -11.13 20.23 31.75
N PRO A 672 -11.74 19.93 32.91
CA PRO A 672 -12.16 20.97 33.85
C PRO A 672 -10.93 21.79 34.26
N GLY A 673 -11.03 23.11 34.08
CA GLY A 673 -9.91 24.04 34.23
C GLY A 673 -9.28 23.95 35.61
N ARG A 674 -7.94 23.86 35.63
CA ARG A 674 -7.15 24.20 36.82
C ARG A 674 -7.38 25.68 37.14
N SER A 675 -7.76 25.94 38.38
CA SER A 675 -7.79 27.27 39.00
C SER A 675 -6.41 27.95 38.89
N PRO A 676 -6.36 29.28 38.67
CA PRO A 676 -5.10 30.00 38.66
C PRO A 676 -4.58 30.11 40.10
N THR A 677 -3.47 29.45 40.39
CA THR A 677 -2.66 29.75 41.58
C THR A 677 -1.99 31.11 41.38
N THR A 678 -2.33 32.04 42.26
CA THR A 678 -1.64 33.30 42.50
C THR A 678 -0.16 33.03 42.80
N ALA A 679 0.72 33.71 42.08
CA ALA A 679 2.14 33.81 42.41
C ALA A 679 2.32 35.01 43.37
N GLU A 680 2.76 34.72 44.58
CA GLU A 680 3.57 35.62 45.41
C GLU A 680 4.91 34.89 45.65
N ASP A 681 5.98 35.67 45.48
CA ASP A 681 7.42 35.42 45.68
C ASP A 681 8.19 34.49 44.73
#